data_AF-A0A2E0V023-F1
#
_entry.id   AF-A0A2E0V023-F1
#
_cell.length_a   1.000
_cell.length_b   1.000
_cell.length_c   1.000
_cell.angle_alpha   90.00
_cell.angle_beta   90.00
_cell.angle_gamma   90.00
#
_symmetry.space_group_name_H-M   'P 1'
#
loop_
_entity.id
_entity.type
_entity.pdbx_description
1 polymer ?
#
loop_
_entity_poly.entity_id
_entity_poly.type
_entity_poly.pdbx_seq_one_letter_code
_entity_poly.pdbx_strand_id
1 'polypeptide(L)'
;MYNKSNQISIIVFNHFQEHFMSLKTNTKNNKTIASYGKIIFQRILSTITTLVVIAYLTIFVLILAERGRDHLPAQPLQSAGNAISRLITYFFDHPLTYLWHRQDIGAFQFVLDTFLNSAGLLLVSIIFAAVIGVLLGLAAALSKGRVGSSLVLIFSVFGMSTPSFLFAMLLWIFNVQIIQYKLGLKALPPTGIGWDLHLIMPALVLAARPLAQIAQVTYISLRDVLGEDYIRTARSKGLSNRLIYFRHAFRNIQIPVLTTIGTSIRYAIASLPVVEFFFLWPGIGLTLLQAIELGYTNLVMDLILALGLFFIVFNLILDFIYPLLDARLRKDGTSSEISDAVRLRDLWNGLWETVTGFVTDILVFLKITKRKKNHLPPLSSHFSQKEGEAPAIGSVKWKQWFSWIINNPALIISFVLVLGLAGVMLFGQQLTSANPYEMNGVMKVDGVIGAPPFAPSNTFPWGTDHLGRDMMALVLTGGQRTLTLALLVMAARMVVGTFLGVIAGWWQGGLFDRLITRLLNIWAAFPITIFAMLLIQAIGIQQGTWVFVVALCIVGWGEVTQFVRSQTLRIKPQLFVEASRSLGASAGGILIRQVFPNLVASLIVIASLEMGGILMLLAELGFLNVFLGGGFQVEFAVGQWVMFSDIPEWGSLLANIRDWWRSYPWMAWYPGLAFFIAIMTFNLFAEGLRRFLEDSRVNLSRLFNRYTFLSLVVIGLAILWVTQSQSPLGRYRSVARQFDSERVFEDIEGILNPVFNGRESGTPDDLAIATYLGQQMEKIGLFPAASDGNYVHAVRTSRLHLLQTPALVIETQDSGFEKELVYREDFVDFGGPGETYGEAFGSVIGLAYGPGDEKAILQNLSGLTLLDKALIIRAEDYGKAGLNNASLILVISSDEKIFTQKKLYFTPFYRGNPTPTFWISETTANELLSSCGSSLNQFKQEANNLEAGQIYITEPGVTVSGSIILEERLDDEYHVVVGVLPGEGAAVMQNGHALDNEVTVVSAYYDGLGSQPDGIIYPGANDNASGVAVLFETARQLLDSPYAPSRTVVFILWSGAERGEPFAVNDTMGSINGLSDFILNEIVEISGVGAGSGKGISLGGDSSYRLVKLAQQAADRLNISTTTRGRGPHYGIVPEAPVRLSRNVPSLYFSWDGADETAHTLEDNLLSLDPEKLTKSGQLITLILLVLSRELNY
;
A
#
# COMPACT_ATOMS: atom_id res chain seq x y z
N MET A 1 54.51 21.59 1.57
CA MET A 1 55.71 21.03 0.90
C MET A 1 55.27 20.41 -0.41
N TYR A 2 55.39 21.18 -1.47
CA TYR A 2 55.04 20.81 -2.83
C TYR A 2 56.19 19.99 -3.45
N ASN A 3 55.83 19.03 -4.31
CA ASN A 3 56.69 18.37 -5.30
C ASN A 3 57.57 17.18 -4.83
N LYS A 4 56.95 15.99 -4.62
CA LYS A 4 57.69 14.70 -4.63
C LYS A 4 56.88 13.42 -4.92
N SER A 5 55.65 13.48 -5.43
CA SER A 5 54.83 12.26 -5.70
C SER A 5 54.81 11.78 -7.16
N ASN A 6 55.25 12.59 -8.14
CA ASN A 6 55.18 12.22 -9.57
C ASN A 6 56.36 11.37 -10.09
N GLN A 7 57.32 10.96 -9.24
CA GLN A 7 58.48 10.16 -9.68
C GLN A 7 58.37 8.65 -9.44
N ILE A 8 57.38 8.18 -8.66
CA ILE A 8 57.26 6.74 -8.35
C ILE A 8 56.41 6.01 -9.41
N SER A 9 55.47 6.69 -10.07
CA SER A 9 54.60 6.12 -11.11
C SER A 9 55.34 5.80 -12.42
N ILE A 10 56.44 6.50 -12.71
CA ILE A 10 57.17 6.36 -13.99
C ILE A 10 58.28 5.30 -13.90
N ILE A 11 58.81 5.03 -12.70
CA ILE A 11 59.89 4.05 -12.51
C ILE A 11 59.35 2.61 -12.53
N VAL A 12 58.13 2.37 -12.06
CA VAL A 12 57.51 1.03 -12.11
C VAL A 12 57.06 0.66 -13.53
N PHE A 13 56.63 1.63 -14.34
CA PHE A 13 56.17 1.39 -15.70
C PHE A 13 57.33 1.16 -16.68
N ASN A 14 58.44 1.91 -16.55
CA ASN A 14 59.62 1.73 -17.40
C ASN A 14 60.41 0.46 -17.07
N HIS A 15 60.46 0.02 -15.80
CA HIS A 15 61.09 -1.24 -15.42
C HIS A 15 60.29 -2.47 -15.89
N PHE A 16 58.96 -2.35 -15.99
CA PHE A 16 58.09 -3.39 -16.56
C PHE A 16 58.29 -3.54 -18.08
N GLN A 17 58.63 -2.46 -18.78
CA GLN A 17 58.79 -2.45 -20.23
C GLN A 17 60.14 -3.04 -20.68
N GLU A 18 61.22 -2.80 -19.92
CA GLU A 18 62.54 -3.38 -20.20
C GLU A 18 62.61 -4.87 -19.91
N HIS A 19 61.91 -5.37 -18.88
CA HIS A 19 61.88 -6.80 -18.55
C HIS A 19 61.02 -7.63 -19.53
N PHE A 20 60.04 -7.01 -20.21
CA PHE A 20 59.24 -7.69 -21.24
C PHE A 20 59.95 -7.79 -22.60
N MET A 21 60.94 -6.94 -22.86
CA MET A 21 61.69 -6.92 -24.13
C MET A 21 62.78 -8.01 -24.21
N SER A 22 63.19 -8.64 -23.11
CA SER A 22 64.26 -9.65 -23.12
C SER A 22 63.80 -11.10 -23.30
N LEU A 23 62.51 -11.36 -23.52
CA LEU A 23 61.95 -12.73 -23.69
C LEU A 23 61.64 -13.09 -25.16
N LYS A 24 62.47 -12.61 -26.11
CA LYS A 24 62.42 -13.00 -27.52
C LYS A 24 63.30 -14.22 -27.82
N THR A 25 62.93 -15.42 -27.34
CA THR A 25 63.41 -16.71 -27.91
C THR A 25 62.63 -17.92 -27.37
N ASN A 26 61.31 -18.01 -27.60
CA ASN A 26 60.65 -19.34 -27.72
C ASN A 26 59.24 -19.24 -28.32
N THR A 27 59.08 -19.61 -29.59
CA THR A 27 57.85 -19.40 -30.40
C THR A 27 56.65 -20.26 -29.96
N LYS A 28 56.84 -21.28 -29.11
CA LYS A 28 55.74 -22.07 -28.53
C LYS A 28 55.12 -21.45 -27.26
N ASN A 29 55.86 -20.66 -26.47
CA ASN A 29 55.33 -20.01 -25.26
C ASN A 29 54.57 -18.71 -25.55
N ASN A 30 54.87 -18.02 -26.65
CA ASN A 30 54.22 -16.74 -26.98
C ASN A 30 52.74 -16.88 -27.34
N LYS A 31 52.30 -18.00 -27.94
CA LYS A 31 50.87 -18.24 -28.22
C LYS A 31 50.06 -18.50 -26.94
N THR A 32 50.67 -19.16 -25.96
CA THR A 32 50.04 -19.43 -24.66
C THR A 32 49.97 -18.15 -23.82
N ILE A 33 51.05 -17.37 -23.76
CA ILE A 33 51.09 -16.09 -23.02
C ILE A 33 50.11 -15.06 -23.61
N ALA A 34 50.02 -14.95 -24.94
CA ALA A 34 49.05 -14.07 -25.61
C ALA A 34 47.59 -14.51 -25.38
N SER A 35 47.33 -15.82 -25.30
CA SER A 35 46.02 -16.38 -24.94
C SER A 35 45.62 -16.04 -23.50
N TYR A 36 46.53 -16.24 -22.52
CA TYR A 36 46.30 -15.87 -21.13
C TYR A 36 46.11 -14.36 -20.95
N GLY A 37 46.88 -13.53 -21.65
CA GLY A 37 46.72 -12.07 -21.64
C GLY A 37 45.35 -11.61 -22.14
N LYS A 38 44.82 -12.23 -23.20
CA LYS A 38 43.47 -11.94 -23.73
C LYS A 38 42.37 -12.32 -22.73
N ILE A 39 42.49 -13.46 -22.06
CA ILE A 39 41.52 -13.92 -21.04
C ILE A 39 41.51 -12.98 -19.84
N ILE A 40 42.70 -12.59 -19.34
CA ILE A 40 42.83 -11.65 -18.22
C ILE A 40 42.21 -10.30 -18.58
N PHE A 41 42.49 -9.78 -19.77
CA PHE A 41 41.90 -8.51 -20.24
C PHE A 41 40.36 -8.59 -20.33
N GLN A 42 39.80 -9.67 -20.88
CA GLN A 42 38.34 -9.87 -20.96
C GLN A 42 37.70 -9.95 -19.57
N ARG A 43 38.36 -10.61 -18.61
CA ARG A 43 37.89 -10.68 -17.22
C ARG A 43 37.91 -9.31 -16.56
N ILE A 44 38.99 -8.54 -16.70
CA ILE A 44 39.08 -7.16 -16.17
C ILE A 44 37.97 -6.29 -16.77
N LEU A 45 37.77 -6.35 -18.08
CA LEU A 45 36.71 -5.57 -18.74
C LEU A 45 35.31 -5.96 -18.26
N SER A 46 35.05 -7.27 -18.07
CA SER A 46 33.79 -7.76 -17.50
C SER A 46 33.60 -7.29 -16.06
N THR A 47 34.66 -7.28 -15.25
CA THR A 47 34.64 -6.77 -13.87
C THR A 47 34.31 -5.29 -13.84
N ILE A 48 35.00 -4.47 -14.63
CA ILE A 48 34.73 -3.03 -14.74
C ILE A 48 33.29 -2.79 -15.19
N THR A 49 32.82 -3.51 -16.20
CA THR A 49 31.42 -3.39 -16.68
C THR A 49 30.43 -3.73 -15.57
N THR A 50 30.70 -4.78 -14.79
CA THR A 50 29.85 -5.18 -13.66
C THR A 50 29.80 -4.09 -12.59
N LEU A 51 30.95 -3.52 -12.23
CA LEU A 51 31.03 -2.43 -11.25
C LEU A 51 30.31 -1.16 -11.73
N VAL A 52 30.44 -0.80 -13.02
CA VAL A 52 29.71 0.33 -13.60
C VAL A 52 28.19 0.11 -13.57
N VAL A 53 27.72 -1.12 -13.83
CA VAL A 53 26.29 -1.44 -13.72
C VAL A 53 25.82 -1.40 -12.27
N ILE A 54 26.60 -1.92 -11.32
CA ILE A 54 26.30 -1.82 -9.88
C ILE A 54 26.18 -0.35 -9.48
N ALA A 55 27.17 0.47 -9.84
CA ALA A 55 27.19 1.91 -9.64
C ALA A 55 25.92 2.60 -10.18
N TYR A 56 25.57 2.32 -11.44
CA TYR A 56 24.36 2.85 -12.06
C TYR A 56 23.09 2.45 -11.32
N LEU A 57 22.94 1.16 -11.00
CA LEU A 57 21.75 0.64 -10.31
C LEU A 57 21.63 1.22 -8.89
N THR A 58 22.73 1.35 -8.17
CA THR A 58 22.76 1.98 -6.85
C THR A 58 22.27 3.42 -6.93
N ILE A 59 22.84 4.24 -7.83
CA ILE A 59 22.40 5.64 -8.01
C ILE A 59 20.93 5.70 -8.43
N PHE A 60 20.53 4.86 -9.39
CA PHE A 60 19.16 4.84 -9.88
C PHE A 60 18.16 4.55 -8.75
N VAL A 61 18.45 3.55 -7.91
CA VAL A 61 17.60 3.21 -6.78
C VAL A 61 17.67 4.30 -5.69
N LEU A 62 18.84 4.91 -5.44
CA LEU A 62 18.96 6.02 -4.49
C LEU A 62 18.15 7.24 -4.91
N ILE A 63 18.14 7.61 -6.21
CA ILE A 63 17.31 8.70 -6.73
C ILE A 63 15.82 8.36 -6.51
N LEU A 64 15.42 7.12 -6.79
CA LEU A 64 14.04 6.70 -6.54
C LEU A 64 13.72 6.70 -5.04
N ALA A 65 14.65 6.31 -4.17
CA ALA A 65 14.51 6.32 -2.71
C ALA A 65 14.48 7.73 -2.11
N GLU A 66 15.21 8.69 -2.67
CA GLU A 66 15.04 10.12 -2.37
C GLU A 66 13.61 10.55 -2.69
N ARG A 67 13.14 10.31 -3.93
CA ARG A 67 11.78 10.69 -4.33
C ARG A 67 10.69 10.00 -3.51
N GLY A 68 10.88 8.73 -3.20
CA GLY A 68 9.96 7.96 -2.37
C GLY A 68 9.89 8.46 -0.92
N ARG A 69 11.03 8.90 -0.35
CA ARG A 69 11.08 9.57 0.96
C ARG A 69 10.38 10.93 0.95
N ASP A 70 10.44 11.64 -0.18
CA ASP A 70 9.80 12.95 -0.36
C ASP A 70 8.33 12.85 -0.83
N HIS A 71 7.74 11.64 -0.81
CA HIS A 71 6.36 11.36 -1.27
C HIS A 71 6.06 11.78 -2.71
N LEU A 72 7.10 11.91 -3.55
CA LEU A 72 6.97 12.30 -4.95
C LEU A 72 6.65 11.08 -5.82
N PRO A 73 5.89 11.25 -6.93
CA PRO A 73 5.63 10.15 -7.85
C PRO A 73 6.93 9.57 -8.39
N ALA A 74 7.01 8.24 -8.41
CA ALA A 74 8.08 7.53 -9.07
C ALA A 74 8.07 7.91 -10.56
N GLN A 75 9.14 8.56 -11.02
CA GLN A 75 9.35 8.89 -12.44
C GLN A 75 10.55 8.07 -12.93
N PRO A 76 10.40 6.75 -13.21
CA PRO A 76 11.52 5.87 -13.45
C PRO A 76 12.32 6.26 -14.69
N LEU A 77 11.64 6.72 -15.75
CA LEU A 77 12.28 7.09 -17.01
C LEU A 77 13.19 8.32 -16.85
N GLN A 78 12.71 9.34 -16.13
CA GLN A 78 13.51 10.53 -15.84
C GLN A 78 14.62 10.23 -14.84
N SER A 79 14.32 9.42 -13.81
CA SER A 79 15.31 8.99 -12.81
C SER A 79 16.44 8.17 -13.44
N ALA A 80 16.16 7.37 -14.47
CA ALA A 80 17.17 6.65 -15.24
C ALA A 80 18.11 7.62 -15.97
N GLY A 81 17.59 8.68 -16.59
CA GLY A 81 18.41 9.73 -17.21
C GLY A 81 19.28 10.47 -16.18
N ASN A 82 18.71 10.82 -15.03
CA ASN A 82 19.42 11.47 -13.93
C ASN A 82 20.49 10.57 -13.29
N ALA A 83 20.26 9.25 -13.29
CA ALA A 83 21.24 8.30 -12.79
C ALA A 83 22.50 8.27 -13.66
N ILE A 84 22.36 8.42 -14.98
CA ILE A 84 23.51 8.52 -15.90
C ILE A 84 24.30 9.78 -15.62
N SER A 85 23.64 10.94 -15.44
CA SER A 85 24.35 12.19 -15.17
C SER A 85 25.07 12.14 -13.81
N ARG A 86 24.40 11.70 -12.74
CA ARG A 86 25.03 11.50 -11.42
C ARG A 86 26.19 10.50 -11.47
N LEU A 87 26.08 9.43 -12.27
CA LEU A 87 27.16 8.46 -12.46
C LEU A 87 28.39 9.10 -13.11
N ILE A 88 28.20 9.93 -14.12
CA ILE A 88 29.28 10.69 -14.76
C ILE A 88 29.93 11.63 -13.73
N THR A 89 29.13 12.43 -13.02
CA THR A 89 29.63 13.31 -11.95
C THR A 89 30.42 12.53 -10.90
N TYR A 90 29.92 11.38 -10.45
CA TYR A 90 30.61 10.53 -9.50
C TYR A 90 32.01 10.10 -9.97
N PHE A 91 32.18 9.76 -11.26
CA PHE A 91 33.50 9.34 -11.77
C PHE A 91 34.48 10.49 -12.00
N PHE A 92 33.99 11.69 -12.34
CA PHE A 92 34.86 12.82 -12.71
C PHE A 92 35.03 13.87 -11.60
N ASP A 93 34.10 13.93 -10.65
CA ASP A 93 34.02 14.93 -9.56
C ASP A 93 33.72 14.23 -8.22
N HIS A 94 34.51 13.22 -7.89
CA HIS A 94 34.37 12.47 -6.64
C HIS A 94 34.91 13.27 -5.44
N PRO A 95 34.19 13.35 -4.31
CA PRO A 95 34.64 14.10 -3.14
C PRO A 95 35.88 13.47 -2.49
N LEU A 96 36.92 14.27 -2.24
CA LEU A 96 38.13 13.82 -1.56
C LEU A 96 37.94 13.60 -0.04
N THR A 97 36.90 14.20 0.54
CA THR A 97 36.59 14.13 1.98
C THR A 97 35.10 13.94 2.20
N TYR A 98 34.74 13.28 3.30
CA TYR A 98 33.38 13.13 3.79
C TYR A 98 33.25 13.81 5.14
N LEU A 99 32.15 14.55 5.34
CA LEU A 99 31.77 15.07 6.64
C LEU A 99 31.11 13.95 7.45
N TRP A 100 31.86 13.28 8.32
CA TRP A 100 31.38 12.14 9.11
C TRP A 100 31.42 12.47 10.61
N HIS A 101 30.28 12.35 11.29
CA HIS A 101 30.13 12.78 12.70
C HIS A 101 30.71 14.18 12.99
N ARG A 102 30.45 15.14 12.09
CA ARG A 102 30.93 16.53 12.14
C ARG A 102 32.46 16.69 12.04
N GLN A 103 33.15 15.70 11.45
CA GLN A 103 34.58 15.75 11.17
C GLN A 103 34.83 15.46 9.69
N ASP A 104 35.74 16.20 9.06
CA ASP A 104 36.19 15.91 7.69
C ASP A 104 37.19 14.76 7.70
N ILE A 105 36.81 13.64 7.09
CA ILE A 105 37.64 12.43 6.98
C ILE A 105 37.97 12.19 5.51
N GLY A 106 39.22 11.81 5.20
CA GLY A 106 39.63 11.48 3.84
C GLY A 106 38.83 10.30 3.27
N ALA A 107 38.15 10.51 2.14
CA ALA A 107 37.19 9.55 1.58
C ALA A 107 37.81 8.17 1.32
N PHE A 108 38.96 8.13 0.63
CA PHE A 108 39.67 6.88 0.32
C PHE A 108 40.08 6.12 1.59
N GLN A 109 40.67 6.82 2.56
CA GLN A 109 41.16 6.19 3.79
C GLN A 109 39.99 5.63 4.62
N PHE A 110 38.90 6.40 4.73
CA PHE A 110 37.70 5.98 5.44
C PHE A 110 37.05 4.73 4.82
N VAL A 111 36.90 4.71 3.50
CA VAL A 111 36.37 3.55 2.77
C VAL A 111 37.33 2.35 2.87
N LEU A 112 38.64 2.57 2.81
CA LEU A 112 39.63 1.51 2.95
C LEU A 112 39.60 0.88 4.35
N ASP A 113 39.54 1.69 5.40
CA ASP A 113 39.53 1.21 6.79
C ASP A 113 38.26 0.40 7.10
N THR A 114 37.10 0.93 6.71
CA THR A 114 35.82 0.21 6.83
C THR A 114 35.80 -1.07 6.00
N PHE A 115 36.35 -1.04 4.78
CA PHE A 115 36.52 -2.22 3.93
C PHE A 115 37.39 -3.29 4.57
N LEU A 116 38.56 -2.93 5.10
CA LEU A 116 39.48 -3.89 5.73
C LEU A 116 38.85 -4.56 6.95
N ASN A 117 38.08 -3.81 7.74
CA ASN A 117 37.35 -4.34 8.88
C ASN A 117 36.30 -5.38 8.48
N SER A 118 35.50 -5.09 7.45
CA SER A 118 34.51 -6.04 6.92
C SER A 118 35.13 -7.24 6.22
N ALA A 119 36.13 -7.01 5.37
CA ALA A 119 36.82 -8.06 4.63
C ALA A 119 37.54 -9.02 5.57
N GLY A 120 38.17 -8.49 6.63
CA GLY A 120 38.80 -9.29 7.68
C GLY A 120 37.81 -10.20 8.39
N LEU A 121 36.69 -9.63 8.85
CA LEU A 121 35.62 -10.39 9.50
C LEU A 121 35.02 -11.47 8.58
N LEU A 122 34.73 -11.13 7.31
CA LEU A 122 34.22 -12.07 6.31
C LEU A 122 35.20 -13.22 6.05
N LEU A 123 36.47 -12.93 5.81
CA LEU A 123 37.48 -13.94 5.49
C LEU A 123 37.68 -14.91 6.66
N VAL A 124 37.79 -14.41 7.89
CA VAL A 124 37.93 -15.26 9.09
C VAL A 124 36.71 -16.15 9.25
N SER A 125 35.51 -15.60 9.07
CA SER A 125 34.25 -16.36 9.17
C SER A 125 34.15 -17.46 8.11
N ILE A 126 34.49 -17.17 6.85
CA ILE A 126 34.45 -18.15 5.76
C ILE A 126 35.54 -19.21 5.91
N ILE A 127 36.76 -18.85 6.33
CA ILE A 127 37.82 -19.82 6.59
C ILE A 127 37.41 -20.75 7.74
N PHE A 128 36.89 -20.20 8.84
CA PHE A 128 36.38 -20.98 9.96
C PHE A 128 35.26 -21.93 9.52
N ALA A 129 34.27 -21.41 8.79
CA ALA A 129 33.17 -22.19 8.23
C ALA A 129 33.65 -23.30 7.29
N ALA A 130 34.62 -23.02 6.42
CA ALA A 130 35.17 -23.99 5.48
C ALA A 130 35.91 -25.11 6.21
N VAL A 131 36.78 -24.77 7.16
CA VAL A 131 37.55 -25.76 7.93
C VAL A 131 36.63 -26.63 8.77
N ILE A 132 35.78 -26.02 9.61
CA ILE A 132 34.91 -26.77 10.52
C ILE A 132 33.81 -27.49 9.75
N GLY A 133 33.20 -26.84 8.75
CA GLY A 133 32.15 -27.43 7.92
C GLY A 133 32.64 -28.67 7.18
N VAL A 134 33.79 -28.60 6.51
CA VAL A 134 34.38 -29.78 5.84
C VAL A 134 34.68 -30.89 6.84
N LEU A 135 35.27 -30.57 8.01
CA LEU A 135 35.57 -31.57 9.03
C LEU A 135 34.30 -32.28 9.55
N LEU A 136 33.23 -31.52 9.85
CA LEU A 136 31.96 -32.08 10.30
C LEU A 136 31.30 -32.93 9.21
N GLY A 137 31.29 -32.46 7.96
CA GLY A 137 30.74 -33.21 6.83
C GLY A 137 31.49 -34.52 6.55
N LEU A 138 32.83 -34.48 6.61
CA LEU A 138 33.68 -35.67 6.49
C LEU A 138 33.42 -36.66 7.64
N ALA A 139 33.41 -36.19 8.89
CA ALA A 139 33.19 -37.03 10.07
C ALA A 139 31.84 -37.75 9.98
N ALA A 140 30.79 -37.04 9.56
CA ALA A 140 29.46 -37.62 9.41
C ALA A 140 29.34 -38.62 8.24
N ALA A 141 29.94 -38.31 7.09
CA ALA A 141 29.93 -39.20 5.93
C ALA A 141 30.70 -40.51 6.19
N LEU A 142 31.76 -40.44 7.00
CA LEU A 142 32.58 -41.59 7.37
C LEU A 142 31.99 -42.40 8.54
N SER A 143 31.07 -41.81 9.32
CA SER A 143 30.37 -42.53 10.38
C SER A 143 29.49 -43.64 9.79
N LYS A 144 29.68 -44.89 10.23
CA LYS A 144 28.98 -46.07 9.70
C LYS A 144 27.52 -46.21 10.20
N GLY A 145 26.84 -45.12 10.58
CA GLY A 145 25.53 -45.19 11.25
C GLY A 145 24.53 -44.11 10.85
N ARG A 146 23.24 -44.40 11.07
CA ARG A 146 22.12 -43.44 10.86
C ARG A 146 22.28 -42.16 11.70
N VAL A 147 22.93 -42.25 12.86
CA VAL A 147 23.10 -41.13 13.79
C VAL A 147 23.92 -39.99 13.20
N GLY A 148 25.06 -40.28 12.56
CA GLY A 148 25.89 -39.21 11.98
C GLY A 148 25.20 -38.50 10.81
N SER A 149 24.40 -39.23 10.02
CA SER A 149 23.55 -38.62 8.99
C SER A 149 22.50 -37.69 9.57
N SER A 150 21.79 -38.12 10.63
CA SER A 150 20.75 -37.32 11.27
C SER A 150 21.32 -36.07 11.95
N LEU A 151 22.48 -36.17 12.60
CA LEU A 151 23.10 -35.03 13.29
C LEU A 151 23.53 -33.94 12.33
N VAL A 152 24.16 -34.26 11.20
CA VAL A 152 24.52 -33.24 10.20
C VAL A 152 23.29 -32.59 9.61
N LEU A 153 22.22 -33.34 9.36
CA LEU A 153 20.99 -32.75 8.84
C LEU A 153 20.34 -31.80 9.83
N ILE A 154 20.21 -32.20 11.10
CA ILE A 154 19.64 -31.34 12.15
C ILE A 154 20.49 -30.08 12.29
N PHE A 155 21.82 -30.24 12.37
CA PHE A 155 22.74 -29.12 12.50
C PHE A 155 22.71 -28.18 11.29
N SER A 156 22.72 -28.74 10.07
CA SER A 156 22.68 -27.94 8.84
C SER A 156 21.37 -27.18 8.70
N VAL A 157 20.24 -27.83 8.98
CA VAL A 157 18.93 -27.17 8.96
C VAL A 157 18.88 -26.07 10.01
N PHE A 158 19.29 -26.34 11.25
CA PHE A 158 19.28 -25.37 12.33
C PHE A 158 20.16 -24.15 11.99
N GLY A 159 21.41 -24.38 11.56
CA GLY A 159 22.34 -23.32 11.20
C GLY A 159 21.91 -22.50 9.98
N MET A 160 21.26 -23.12 8.98
CA MET A 160 20.69 -22.40 7.84
C MET A 160 19.41 -21.64 8.17
N SER A 161 18.69 -22.06 9.22
CA SER A 161 17.38 -21.50 9.56
C SER A 161 17.43 -20.42 10.64
N THR A 162 18.58 -20.22 11.29
CA THR A 162 18.72 -19.24 12.37
C THR A 162 19.07 -17.87 11.80
N PRO A 163 18.22 -16.85 11.97
CA PRO A 163 18.57 -15.48 11.61
C PRO A 163 19.82 -15.00 12.35
N SER A 164 20.65 -14.23 11.66
CA SER A 164 21.94 -13.75 12.18
C SER A 164 21.76 -12.95 13.47
N PHE A 165 20.81 -12.00 13.53
CA PHE A 165 20.50 -11.24 14.75
C PHE A 165 20.02 -12.14 15.90
N LEU A 166 19.18 -13.15 15.61
CA LEU A 166 18.67 -14.07 16.64
C LEU A 166 19.82 -14.90 17.22
N PHE A 167 20.70 -15.41 16.36
CA PHE A 167 21.86 -16.16 16.82
C PHE A 167 22.82 -15.28 17.61
N ALA A 168 23.04 -14.04 17.17
CA ALA A 168 23.84 -13.06 17.90
C ALA A 168 23.25 -12.77 19.30
N MET A 169 21.93 -12.62 19.39
CA MET A 169 21.20 -12.44 20.64
C MET A 169 21.34 -13.66 21.57
N LEU A 170 21.14 -14.88 21.05
CA LEU A 170 21.32 -16.10 21.82
C LEU A 170 22.76 -16.27 22.33
N LEU A 171 23.76 -15.97 21.50
CA LEU A 171 25.16 -15.98 21.91
C LEU A 171 25.46 -14.92 22.96
N TRP A 172 24.89 -13.73 22.83
CA TRP A 172 25.05 -12.66 23.82
C TRP A 172 24.45 -13.07 25.17
N ILE A 173 23.23 -13.62 25.17
CA ILE A 173 22.58 -14.13 26.39
C ILE A 173 23.42 -15.24 27.01
N PHE A 174 23.89 -16.20 26.21
CA PHE A 174 24.75 -17.28 26.69
C PHE A 174 26.02 -16.72 27.35
N ASN A 175 26.67 -15.75 26.70
CA ASN A 175 27.90 -15.12 27.19
C ASN A 175 27.68 -14.32 28.49
N VAL A 176 26.59 -13.57 28.60
CA VAL A 176 26.32 -12.74 29.79
C VAL A 176 25.65 -13.55 30.90
N GLN A 177 24.53 -14.21 30.62
CA GLN A 177 23.72 -14.89 31.64
C GLN A 177 24.35 -16.21 32.12
N ILE A 178 25.00 -16.96 31.23
CA ILE A 178 25.55 -18.28 31.60
C ILE A 178 27.03 -18.19 31.97
N ILE A 179 27.87 -17.66 31.09
CA ILE A 179 29.33 -17.62 31.32
C ILE A 179 29.67 -16.69 32.49
N GLN A 180 29.16 -15.45 32.47
CA GLN A 180 29.49 -14.47 33.51
C GLN A 180 28.69 -14.69 34.80
N TYR A 181 27.35 -14.69 34.73
CA TYR A 181 26.53 -14.73 35.95
C TYR A 181 26.45 -16.12 36.61
N LYS A 182 26.35 -17.22 35.83
CA LYS A 182 26.23 -18.57 36.41
C LYS A 182 27.56 -19.28 36.63
N LEU A 183 28.52 -19.14 35.70
CA LEU A 183 29.80 -19.85 35.76
C LEU A 183 30.95 -19.01 36.33
N GLY A 184 30.76 -17.70 36.52
CA GLY A 184 31.79 -16.80 37.07
C GLY A 184 33.01 -16.60 36.17
N LEU A 185 32.91 -16.94 34.89
CA LEU A 185 34.00 -16.78 33.91
C LEU A 185 33.93 -15.40 33.26
N LYS A 186 35.08 -14.86 32.84
CA LYS A 186 35.13 -13.57 32.12
C LYS A 186 34.41 -13.72 30.78
N ALA A 187 33.33 -12.96 30.61
CA ALA A 187 32.59 -12.89 29.36
C ALA A 187 33.48 -12.40 28.20
N LEU A 188 33.20 -12.90 27.00
CA LEU A 188 33.74 -12.36 25.76
C LEU A 188 33.22 -10.92 25.57
N PRO A 189 34.04 -10.01 25.01
CA PRO A 189 33.60 -8.65 24.77
C PRO A 189 32.47 -8.60 23.71
N PRO A 190 31.29 -8.07 24.05
CA PRO A 190 30.09 -8.13 23.20
C PRO A 190 30.03 -7.08 22.10
N THR A 191 30.90 -6.07 22.11
CA THR A 191 30.89 -4.97 21.14
C THR A 191 32.29 -4.41 20.96
N GLY A 192 32.57 -3.81 19.80
CA GLY A 192 33.82 -3.08 19.54
C GLY A 192 34.65 -3.69 18.42
N ILE A 193 35.86 -3.15 18.24
CA ILE A 193 36.81 -3.58 17.20
C ILE A 193 38.07 -4.17 17.84
N GLY A 194 38.54 -5.28 17.28
CA GLY A 194 39.81 -5.88 17.67
C GLY A 194 40.08 -7.18 16.93
N TRP A 195 41.36 -7.42 16.60
CA TRP A 195 41.85 -8.70 16.09
C TRP A 195 42.12 -9.71 17.22
N ASP A 196 41.29 -9.67 18.26
CA ASP A 196 41.43 -10.40 19.52
C ASP A 196 40.12 -11.14 19.85
N LEU A 197 39.70 -11.17 21.13
CA LEU A 197 38.46 -11.79 21.56
C LEU A 197 37.19 -11.11 20.97
N HIS A 198 37.28 -9.85 20.54
CA HIS A 198 36.16 -9.12 19.91
C HIS A 198 35.71 -9.75 18.59
N LEU A 199 36.61 -10.46 17.89
CA LEU A 199 36.32 -11.09 16.60
C LEU A 199 35.47 -12.36 16.73
N ILE A 200 35.52 -13.05 17.88
CA ILE A 200 34.98 -14.41 18.03
C ILE A 200 33.46 -14.45 17.81
N MET A 201 32.70 -13.62 18.52
CA MET A 201 31.24 -13.66 18.43
C MET A 201 30.70 -13.21 17.07
N PRO A 202 31.14 -12.05 16.50
CA PRO A 202 30.76 -11.67 15.14
C PRO A 202 31.10 -12.75 14.11
N ALA A 203 32.30 -13.35 14.21
CA ALA A 203 32.73 -14.37 13.24
C ALA A 203 31.93 -15.67 13.36
N LEU A 204 31.57 -16.09 14.58
CA LEU A 204 30.72 -17.27 14.79
C LEU A 204 29.31 -17.07 14.21
N VAL A 205 28.73 -15.88 14.41
CA VAL A 205 27.40 -15.55 13.87
C VAL A 205 27.44 -15.58 12.34
N LEU A 206 28.42 -14.87 11.76
CA LEU A 206 28.58 -14.77 10.31
C LEU A 206 28.94 -16.11 9.65
N ALA A 207 29.66 -16.99 10.37
CA ALA A 207 30.04 -18.32 9.89
C ALA A 207 28.93 -19.37 10.01
N ALA A 208 27.89 -19.17 10.82
CA ALA A 208 26.90 -20.19 11.16
C ALA A 208 26.24 -20.83 9.92
N ARG A 209 25.71 -20.00 9.01
CA ARG A 209 25.06 -20.46 7.77
C ARG A 209 26.05 -21.06 6.76
N PRO A 210 27.18 -20.40 6.41
CA PRO A 210 28.23 -21.00 5.60
C PRO A 210 28.70 -22.36 6.11
N LEU A 211 28.92 -22.49 7.41
CA LEU A 211 29.42 -23.71 8.04
C LEU A 211 28.40 -24.85 7.87
N ALA A 212 27.12 -24.57 8.14
CA ALA A 212 26.01 -25.50 7.95
C ALA A 212 25.88 -26.00 6.49
N GLN A 213 26.00 -25.08 5.52
CA GLN A 213 25.93 -25.39 4.08
C GLN A 213 27.13 -26.21 3.61
N ILE A 214 28.34 -25.81 3.99
CA ILE A 214 29.58 -26.51 3.61
C ILE A 214 29.60 -27.92 4.22
N ALA A 215 29.18 -28.08 5.47
CA ALA A 215 29.05 -29.39 6.10
C ALA A 215 28.06 -30.29 5.36
N GLN A 216 26.89 -29.75 4.99
CA GLN A 216 25.86 -30.50 4.26
C GLN A 216 26.35 -30.95 2.88
N VAL A 217 26.93 -30.04 2.08
CA VAL A 217 27.41 -30.38 0.74
C VAL A 217 28.57 -31.37 0.81
N THR A 218 29.51 -31.16 1.74
CA THR A 218 30.61 -32.11 1.96
C THR A 218 30.07 -33.50 2.29
N TYR A 219 29.08 -33.58 3.17
CA TYR A 219 28.43 -34.84 3.55
C TYR A 219 27.75 -35.53 2.36
N ILE A 220 26.89 -34.80 1.62
CA ILE A 220 26.14 -35.34 0.49
C ILE A 220 27.10 -35.79 -0.63
N SER A 221 28.00 -34.90 -1.06
CA SER A 221 28.94 -35.20 -2.15
C SER A 221 29.88 -36.36 -1.80
N LEU A 222 30.37 -36.45 -0.55
CA LEU A 222 31.23 -37.56 -0.15
C LEU A 222 30.45 -38.87 -0.13
N ARG A 223 29.21 -38.87 0.37
CA ARG A 223 28.36 -40.06 0.43
C ARG A 223 28.05 -40.60 -0.97
N ASP A 224 27.75 -39.72 -1.91
CA ASP A 224 27.50 -40.08 -3.31
C ASP A 224 28.76 -40.69 -3.93
N VAL A 225 29.90 -40.02 -3.79
CA VAL A 225 31.21 -40.49 -4.29
C VAL A 225 31.61 -41.84 -3.70
N LEU A 226 31.35 -42.09 -2.41
CA LEU A 226 31.65 -43.38 -1.79
C LEU A 226 30.79 -44.53 -2.31
N GLY A 227 29.66 -44.23 -2.95
CA GLY A 227 28.75 -45.20 -3.58
C GLY A 227 29.16 -45.61 -5.00
N GLU A 228 30.08 -44.88 -5.62
CA GLU A 228 30.49 -45.08 -7.02
C GLU A 228 31.28 -46.37 -7.28
N ASP A 229 31.14 -46.92 -8.49
CA ASP A 229 31.72 -48.22 -8.85
C ASP A 229 33.26 -48.22 -8.87
N TYR A 230 33.89 -47.07 -9.14
CA TYR A 230 35.35 -46.97 -9.06
C TYR A 230 35.86 -47.05 -7.61
N ILE A 231 35.08 -46.61 -6.62
CA ILE A 231 35.41 -46.79 -5.19
C ILE A 231 35.26 -48.25 -4.79
N ARG A 232 34.22 -48.94 -5.27
CA ARG A 232 34.05 -50.40 -5.07
C ARG A 232 35.23 -51.17 -5.65
N THR A 233 35.68 -50.78 -6.84
CA THR A 233 36.88 -51.35 -7.49
C THR A 233 38.16 -51.07 -6.70
N ALA A 234 38.30 -49.86 -6.13
CA ALA A 234 39.43 -49.54 -5.27
C ALA A 234 39.45 -50.40 -3.99
N ARG A 235 38.27 -50.69 -3.41
CA ARG A 235 38.14 -51.62 -2.28
C ARG A 235 38.47 -53.06 -2.66
N SER A 236 38.02 -53.54 -3.82
CA SER A 236 38.31 -54.92 -4.27
C SER A 236 39.80 -55.13 -4.58
N LYS A 237 40.52 -54.08 -4.97
CA LYS A 237 41.99 -54.07 -5.11
C LYS A 237 42.77 -54.09 -3.78
N GLY A 238 42.09 -54.09 -2.63
CA GLY A 238 42.73 -54.13 -1.31
C GLY A 238 43.37 -52.82 -0.86
N LEU A 239 43.01 -51.68 -1.48
CA LEU A 239 43.54 -50.38 -1.06
C LEU A 239 43.05 -50.01 0.35
N SER A 240 43.91 -49.38 1.16
CA SER A 240 43.56 -48.99 2.52
C SER A 240 42.47 -47.91 2.53
N ASN A 241 41.60 -47.92 3.55
CA ASN A 241 40.51 -46.94 3.70
C ASN A 241 41.02 -45.49 3.69
N ARG A 242 42.21 -45.22 4.26
CA ARG A 242 42.83 -43.88 4.22
C ARG A 242 43.12 -43.43 2.79
N LEU A 243 43.66 -44.31 1.96
CA LEU A 243 43.94 -44.00 0.57
C LEU A 243 42.63 -43.79 -0.22
N ILE A 244 41.63 -44.62 0.02
CA ILE A 244 40.31 -44.50 -0.62
C ILE A 244 39.67 -43.15 -0.25
N TYR A 245 39.64 -42.78 1.03
CA TYR A 245 38.99 -41.54 1.47
C TYR A 245 39.74 -40.29 1.01
N PHE A 246 41.04 -40.18 1.25
CA PHE A 246 41.77 -38.93 0.97
C PHE A 246 42.23 -38.80 -0.49
N ARG A 247 42.59 -39.90 -1.16
CA ARG A 247 43.15 -39.85 -2.52
C ARG A 247 42.10 -40.03 -3.61
N HIS A 248 41.09 -40.88 -3.38
CA HIS A 248 40.07 -41.19 -4.37
C HIS A 248 38.75 -40.46 -4.13
N ALA A 249 38.25 -40.40 -2.89
CA ALA A 249 36.95 -39.80 -2.61
C ALA A 249 37.04 -38.27 -2.43
N PHE A 250 37.87 -37.79 -1.49
CA PHE A 250 37.98 -36.36 -1.15
C PHE A 250 38.37 -35.51 -2.36
N ARG A 251 39.35 -35.98 -3.15
CA ARG A 251 39.81 -35.26 -4.35
C ARG A 251 38.70 -35.05 -5.38
N ASN A 252 37.70 -35.93 -5.44
CA ASN A 252 36.57 -35.82 -6.36
C ASN A 252 35.44 -34.92 -5.84
N ILE A 253 35.42 -34.57 -4.55
CA ILE A 253 34.42 -33.64 -3.97
C ILE A 253 34.97 -32.22 -3.76
N GLN A 254 36.26 -31.98 -4.01
CA GLN A 254 36.88 -30.67 -3.83
C GLN A 254 36.19 -29.57 -4.63
N ILE A 255 35.74 -29.86 -5.85
CA ILE A 255 35.05 -28.89 -6.70
C ILE A 255 33.69 -28.51 -6.10
N PRO A 256 32.75 -29.44 -5.80
CA PRO A 256 31.50 -29.11 -5.11
C PRO A 256 31.69 -28.33 -3.79
N VAL A 257 32.68 -28.70 -2.98
CA VAL A 257 32.98 -28.02 -1.71
C VAL A 257 33.45 -26.59 -1.96
N LEU A 258 34.39 -26.40 -2.90
CA LEU A 258 34.92 -25.08 -3.22
C LEU A 258 33.86 -24.17 -3.86
N THR A 259 32.99 -24.72 -4.70
CA THR A 259 31.83 -24.00 -5.23
C THR A 259 30.86 -23.59 -4.12
N THR A 260 30.67 -24.44 -3.12
CA THR A 260 29.83 -24.11 -1.96
C THR A 260 30.45 -23.02 -1.08
N ILE A 261 31.77 -22.97 -0.95
CA ILE A 261 32.47 -21.85 -0.30
C ILE A 261 32.19 -20.55 -1.07
N GLY A 262 32.26 -20.61 -2.40
CA GLY A 262 31.91 -19.51 -3.31
C GLY A 262 30.48 -19.02 -3.21
N THR A 263 29.50 -19.90 -3.05
CA THR A 263 28.11 -19.48 -2.83
C THR A 263 27.88 -19.00 -1.41
N SER A 264 28.55 -19.59 -0.42
CA SER A 264 28.39 -19.23 1.00
C SER A 264 28.86 -17.81 1.31
N ILE A 265 29.86 -17.28 0.59
CA ILE A 265 30.28 -15.89 0.76
C ILE A 265 29.18 -14.89 0.41
N ARG A 266 28.32 -15.21 -0.57
CA ARG A 266 27.18 -14.35 -0.93
C ARG A 266 26.22 -14.22 0.24
N TYR A 267 25.92 -15.33 0.91
CA TYR A 267 25.05 -15.32 2.09
C TYR A 267 25.70 -14.59 3.26
N ALA A 268 27.01 -14.75 3.49
CA ALA A 268 27.73 -14.00 4.52
C ALA A 268 27.69 -12.49 4.26
N ILE A 269 27.94 -12.05 3.02
CA ILE A 269 27.84 -10.64 2.61
C ILE A 269 26.43 -10.09 2.84
N ALA A 270 25.39 -10.88 2.55
CA ALA A 270 24.00 -10.47 2.78
C ALA A 270 23.72 -10.23 4.28
N SER A 271 24.19 -11.10 5.17
CA SER A 271 23.99 -10.94 6.62
C SER A 271 24.95 -9.94 7.29
N LEU A 272 25.99 -9.48 6.57
CA LEU A 272 27.04 -8.64 7.13
C LEU A 272 26.53 -7.36 7.82
N PRO A 273 25.61 -6.56 7.22
CA PRO A 273 25.13 -5.33 7.86
C PRO A 273 24.44 -5.59 9.20
N VAL A 274 23.70 -6.70 9.31
CA VAL A 274 23.01 -7.09 10.55
C VAL A 274 24.03 -7.44 11.64
N VAL A 275 25.06 -8.23 11.30
CA VAL A 275 26.11 -8.63 12.24
C VAL A 275 26.91 -7.41 12.71
N GLU A 276 27.32 -6.55 11.78
CA GLU A 276 28.11 -5.37 12.12
C GLU A 276 27.32 -4.36 12.96
N PHE A 277 26.04 -4.16 12.65
CA PHE A 277 25.14 -3.35 13.48
C PHE A 277 25.00 -3.92 14.90
N PHE A 278 24.75 -5.23 15.01
CA PHE A 278 24.52 -5.87 16.31
C PHE A 278 25.72 -5.74 17.26
N PHE A 279 26.93 -5.98 16.74
CA PHE A 279 28.18 -5.95 17.51
C PHE A 279 28.87 -4.58 17.52
N LEU A 280 28.30 -3.56 16.90
CA LEU A 280 28.92 -2.24 16.70
C LEU A 280 30.32 -2.36 16.06
N TRP A 281 30.44 -3.24 15.06
CA TRP A 281 31.68 -3.45 14.31
C TRP A 281 31.79 -2.36 13.24
N PRO A 282 32.84 -1.51 13.23
CA PRO A 282 32.98 -0.37 12.33
C PRO A 282 33.41 -0.81 10.92
N GLY A 283 32.53 -1.55 10.24
CA GLY A 283 32.71 -2.04 8.87
C GLY A 283 31.75 -1.37 7.88
N ILE A 284 31.86 -1.81 6.62
CA ILE A 284 31.04 -1.38 5.50
C ILE A 284 29.55 -1.44 5.81
N GLY A 285 29.05 -2.54 6.35
CA GLY A 285 27.63 -2.75 6.60
C GLY A 285 27.05 -1.73 7.58
N LEU A 286 27.71 -1.50 8.73
CA LEU A 286 27.27 -0.49 9.71
C LEU A 286 27.37 0.93 9.12
N THR A 287 28.51 1.27 8.52
CA THR A 287 28.73 2.60 7.91
C THR A 287 27.75 2.87 6.77
N LEU A 288 27.40 1.85 5.99
CA LEU A 288 26.44 1.96 4.89
C LEU A 288 25.03 2.27 5.39
N LEU A 289 24.58 1.61 6.47
CA LEU A 289 23.28 1.91 7.09
C LEU A 289 23.23 3.37 7.56
N GLN A 290 24.27 3.82 8.25
CA GLN A 290 24.40 5.21 8.72
C GLN A 290 24.49 6.22 7.56
N ALA A 291 25.21 5.89 6.49
CA ALA A 291 25.33 6.76 5.32
C ALA A 291 24.01 6.90 4.55
N ILE A 292 23.21 5.83 4.48
CA ILE A 292 21.85 5.87 3.91
C ILE A 292 20.95 6.79 4.75
N GLU A 293 21.00 6.65 6.06
CA GLU A 293 20.23 7.47 7.00
C GLU A 293 20.60 8.96 6.92
N LEU A 294 21.91 9.27 6.82
CA LEU A 294 22.42 10.64 6.65
C LEU A 294 22.29 11.18 5.22
N GLY A 295 21.85 10.39 4.25
CA GLY A 295 21.70 10.79 2.85
C GLY A 295 23.03 11.01 2.10
N TYR A 296 24.13 10.42 2.55
CA TYR A 296 25.45 10.53 1.91
C TYR A 296 25.61 9.58 0.72
N THR A 297 24.99 9.95 -0.41
CA THR A 297 24.91 9.13 -1.63
C THR A 297 26.26 8.65 -2.17
N ASN A 298 27.28 9.52 -2.22
CA ASN A 298 28.62 9.15 -2.69
C ASN A 298 29.29 8.11 -1.79
N LEU A 299 29.16 8.25 -0.46
CA LEU A 299 29.69 7.28 0.49
C LEU A 299 28.97 5.93 0.39
N VAL A 300 27.63 5.93 0.27
CA VAL A 300 26.83 4.71 0.03
C VAL A 300 27.32 3.97 -1.20
N MET A 301 27.60 4.71 -2.28
CA MET A 301 28.10 4.16 -3.54
C MET A 301 29.50 3.56 -3.40
N ASP A 302 30.43 4.27 -2.77
CA ASP A 302 31.80 3.78 -2.53
C ASP A 302 31.79 2.45 -1.76
N LEU A 303 30.96 2.37 -0.71
CA LEU A 303 30.84 1.21 0.16
C LEU A 303 30.23 -0.01 -0.59
N ILE A 304 29.18 0.20 -1.39
CA ILE A 304 28.58 -0.88 -2.21
C ILE A 304 29.56 -1.35 -3.28
N LEU A 305 30.29 -0.44 -3.92
CA LEU A 305 31.31 -0.79 -4.93
C LEU A 305 32.49 -1.55 -4.30
N ALA A 306 32.93 -1.18 -3.11
CA ALA A 306 33.98 -1.89 -2.39
C ALA A 306 33.56 -3.34 -2.08
N LEU A 307 32.31 -3.54 -1.63
CA LEU A 307 31.76 -4.86 -1.35
C LEU A 307 31.56 -5.70 -2.63
N GLY A 308 31.08 -5.07 -3.71
CA GLY A 308 30.97 -5.71 -5.03
C GLY A 308 32.34 -6.10 -5.60
N LEU A 309 33.35 -5.24 -5.46
CA LEU A 309 34.73 -5.52 -5.84
C LEU A 309 35.28 -6.72 -5.06
N PHE A 310 35.07 -6.78 -3.75
CA PHE A 310 35.46 -7.93 -2.93
C PHE A 310 34.84 -9.23 -3.44
N PHE A 311 33.53 -9.23 -3.71
CA PHE A 311 32.85 -10.41 -4.25
C PHE A 311 33.43 -10.85 -5.60
N ILE A 312 33.68 -9.89 -6.51
CA ILE A 312 34.26 -10.20 -7.83
C ILE A 312 35.68 -10.75 -7.70
N VAL A 313 36.53 -10.13 -6.87
CA VAL A 313 37.91 -10.58 -6.62
C VAL A 313 37.91 -11.98 -5.99
N PHE A 314 37.01 -12.24 -5.04
CA PHE A 314 36.91 -13.56 -4.42
C PHE A 314 36.50 -14.64 -5.43
N ASN A 315 35.48 -14.39 -6.27
CA ASN A 315 35.10 -15.33 -7.32
C ASN A 315 36.21 -15.52 -8.35
N LEU A 316 36.96 -14.46 -8.67
CA LEU A 316 38.12 -14.55 -9.54
C LEU A 316 39.19 -15.48 -8.94
N ILE A 317 39.43 -15.40 -7.63
CA ILE A 317 40.34 -16.31 -6.92
C ILE A 317 39.84 -17.76 -7.03
N LEU A 318 38.54 -18.02 -6.82
CA LEU A 318 37.97 -19.36 -6.96
C LEU A 318 38.12 -19.92 -8.38
N ASP A 319 37.88 -19.08 -9.38
CA ASP A 319 38.07 -19.42 -10.79
C ASP A 319 39.52 -19.77 -11.13
N PHE A 320 40.50 -19.19 -10.44
CA PHE A 320 41.90 -19.58 -10.57
C PHE A 320 42.22 -20.89 -9.83
N ILE A 321 41.51 -21.20 -8.74
CA ILE A 321 41.69 -22.43 -7.97
C ILE A 321 41.08 -23.65 -8.69
N TYR A 322 39.94 -23.52 -9.38
CA TYR A 322 39.29 -24.67 -10.03
C TYR A 322 40.20 -25.43 -11.03
N PRO A 323 40.92 -24.77 -11.96
CA PRO A 323 41.83 -25.43 -12.90
C PRO A 323 43.13 -25.94 -12.25
N LEU A 324 43.45 -25.50 -11.03
CA LEU A 324 44.56 -26.06 -10.23
C LEU A 324 44.17 -27.40 -9.62
N LEU A 325 42.89 -27.58 -9.27
CA LEU A 325 42.36 -28.80 -8.66
C LEU A 325 42.01 -29.88 -9.70
N ASP A 326 41.40 -29.50 -10.82
CA ASP A 326 41.07 -30.42 -11.92
C ASP A 326 41.74 -30.00 -13.24
N ALA A 327 42.65 -30.85 -13.73
CA ALA A 327 43.35 -30.64 -14.99
C ALA A 327 42.45 -30.80 -16.24
N ARG A 328 41.27 -31.42 -16.13
CA ARG A 328 40.31 -31.53 -17.26
C ARG A 328 39.77 -30.16 -17.65
N LEU A 329 39.53 -29.30 -16.65
CA LEU A 329 39.11 -27.91 -16.84
C LEU A 329 40.19 -27.04 -17.51
N ARG A 330 41.44 -27.51 -17.65
CA ARG A 330 42.49 -26.79 -18.40
C ARG A 330 42.43 -27.00 -19.91
N LYS A 331 41.77 -28.07 -20.41
CA LYS A 331 41.75 -28.44 -21.84
C LYS A 331 40.55 -27.92 -22.60
N ASP A 332 39.43 -27.69 -21.91
CA ASP A 332 38.26 -27.04 -22.49
C ASP A 332 38.49 -25.53 -22.54
N GLY A 333 39.38 -25.12 -23.45
CA GLY A 333 39.70 -23.72 -23.69
C GLY A 333 38.43 -22.93 -23.99
N THR A 334 38.26 -21.87 -23.22
CA THR A 334 37.29 -20.76 -23.36
C THR A 334 37.42 -20.03 -24.71
N SER A 335 37.15 -20.72 -25.82
CA SER A 335 37.12 -20.15 -27.17
C SER A 335 35.75 -20.23 -27.83
N SER A 336 34.72 -20.79 -27.17
CA SER A 336 33.40 -21.00 -27.77
C SER A 336 32.38 -19.86 -27.56
N GLU A 337 32.66 -18.83 -26.75
CA GLU A 337 31.61 -17.88 -26.35
C GLU A 337 31.74 -16.44 -26.91
N ILE A 338 32.77 -16.12 -27.70
CA ILE A 338 33.13 -14.70 -27.97
C ILE A 338 33.02 -14.22 -29.42
N SER A 339 32.60 -15.04 -30.38
CA SER A 339 32.24 -14.49 -31.70
C SER A 339 30.92 -15.05 -32.16
N ASP A 340 29.87 -14.24 -32.11
CA ASP A 340 28.86 -14.15 -33.16
C ASP A 340 28.01 -12.90 -32.90
N ALA A 341 28.22 -11.88 -33.74
CA ALA A 341 27.39 -10.69 -33.80
C ALA A 341 26.12 -11.04 -34.59
N VAL A 342 25.03 -11.32 -33.89
CA VAL A 342 23.70 -11.52 -34.49
C VAL A 342 22.90 -10.21 -34.41
N ARG A 343 22.19 -9.87 -35.49
CA ARG A 343 21.45 -8.61 -35.66
C ARG A 343 20.21 -8.57 -34.75
N LEU A 344 20.01 -7.44 -34.06
CA LEU A 344 18.85 -7.11 -33.19
C LEU A 344 17.47 -7.42 -33.79
N ARG A 345 17.34 -7.36 -35.11
CA ARG A 345 16.09 -7.59 -35.84
C ARG A 345 15.67 -9.07 -35.90
N ASP A 346 16.61 -9.98 -36.06
CA ASP A 346 16.32 -11.44 -36.11
C ASP A 346 15.98 -11.97 -34.70
N LEU A 347 16.44 -11.26 -33.66
CA LEU A 347 16.22 -11.55 -32.25
C LEU A 347 14.80 -11.20 -31.78
N TRP A 348 14.32 -10.02 -32.16
CA TRP A 348 12.97 -9.57 -31.81
C TRP A 348 11.90 -10.46 -32.46
N ASN A 349 12.11 -10.82 -33.73
CA ASN A 349 11.16 -11.66 -34.46
C ASN A 349 11.14 -13.11 -33.93
N GLY A 350 12.28 -13.73 -33.63
CA GLY A 350 12.31 -15.08 -33.07
C GLY A 350 11.71 -15.18 -31.66
N LEU A 351 11.90 -14.15 -30.83
CA LEU A 351 11.30 -14.08 -29.50
C LEU A 351 9.79 -13.84 -29.61
N TRP A 352 9.35 -12.93 -30.49
CA TRP A 352 7.93 -12.66 -30.73
C TRP A 352 7.20 -13.85 -31.36
N GLU A 353 7.78 -14.55 -32.33
CA GLU A 353 7.21 -15.79 -32.91
C GLU A 353 7.08 -16.91 -31.87
N THR A 354 8.03 -17.00 -30.94
CA THR A 354 7.99 -18.00 -29.87
C THR A 354 6.96 -17.66 -28.80
N VAL A 355 6.85 -16.39 -28.40
CA VAL A 355 5.85 -15.93 -27.43
C VAL A 355 4.44 -16.04 -28.02
N THR A 356 4.24 -15.62 -29.26
CA THR A 356 2.95 -15.77 -29.96
C THR A 356 2.61 -17.25 -30.21
N GLY A 357 3.59 -18.08 -30.55
CA GLY A 357 3.47 -19.54 -30.60
C GLY A 357 3.08 -20.18 -29.26
N PHE A 358 3.64 -19.68 -28.15
CA PHE A 358 3.31 -20.12 -26.80
C PHE A 358 1.87 -19.76 -26.40
N VAL A 359 1.44 -18.52 -26.66
CA VAL A 359 0.06 -18.06 -26.39
C VAL A 359 -0.95 -18.87 -27.23
N THR A 360 -0.64 -19.11 -28.51
CA THR A 360 -1.50 -19.92 -29.38
C THR A 360 -1.57 -21.39 -28.93
N ASP A 361 -0.46 -21.99 -28.49
CA ASP A 361 -0.46 -23.36 -27.94
C ASP A 361 -1.23 -23.44 -26.59
N ILE A 362 -1.25 -22.39 -25.76
CA ILE A 362 -2.12 -22.28 -24.57
C ILE A 362 -3.59 -22.27 -24.98
N LEU A 363 -3.95 -21.49 -25.99
CA LEU A 363 -5.32 -21.43 -26.50
C LEU A 363 -5.76 -22.79 -27.08
N VAL A 364 -4.87 -23.51 -27.77
CA VAL A 364 -5.13 -24.89 -28.23
C VAL A 364 -5.27 -25.86 -27.04
N PHE A 365 -4.46 -25.72 -25.99
CA PHE A 365 -4.56 -26.52 -24.76
C PHE A 365 -5.88 -26.31 -24.03
N LEU A 366 -6.36 -25.07 -23.98
CA LEU A 366 -7.68 -24.70 -23.45
C LEU A 366 -8.85 -25.09 -24.37
N LYS A 367 -8.58 -25.80 -25.48
CA LYS A 367 -9.55 -26.21 -26.53
C LYS A 367 -10.23 -25.05 -27.27
N ILE A 368 -9.60 -23.86 -27.29
CA ILE A 368 -10.14 -22.67 -27.94
C ILE A 368 -9.84 -22.69 -29.46
N THR A 369 -8.80 -23.38 -29.93
CA THR A 369 -8.41 -23.46 -31.36
C THR A 369 -7.88 -24.85 -31.78
N LYS A 370 -7.92 -25.19 -33.08
CA LYS A 370 -7.41 -26.47 -33.65
C LYS A 370 -6.09 -26.29 -34.41
N ARG A 371 -5.17 -27.25 -34.25
CA ARG A 371 -3.81 -27.24 -34.81
C ARG A 371 -3.77 -27.74 -36.26
N LYS A 372 -2.98 -27.07 -37.13
CA LYS A 372 -2.69 -27.53 -38.49
C LYS A 372 -1.57 -28.60 -38.46
N LYS A 373 -1.79 -29.74 -39.13
CA LYS A 373 -0.80 -30.82 -39.29
C LYS A 373 0.17 -30.48 -40.42
N ASN A 374 1.47 -30.49 -40.13
CA ASN A 374 2.52 -30.53 -41.16
C ASN A 374 3.26 -31.86 -41.06
N HIS A 375 3.60 -32.43 -42.22
CA HIS A 375 4.37 -33.66 -42.39
C HIS A 375 5.84 -33.36 -42.71
N LEU A 376 6.74 -34.33 -42.41
CA LEU A 376 8.09 -34.64 -42.96
C LEU A 376 9.10 -35.00 -41.84
N PRO A 377 10.27 -35.63 -42.10
CA PRO A 377 10.65 -36.78 -42.94
C PRO A 377 11.25 -37.94 -42.05
N PRO A 378 11.80 -39.07 -42.56
CA PRO A 378 12.12 -40.23 -41.72
C PRO A 378 13.48 -40.12 -40.99
N LEU A 379 13.57 -40.86 -39.87
CA LEU A 379 14.65 -40.89 -38.89
C LEU A 379 15.99 -41.42 -39.43
N SER A 380 17.10 -40.78 -39.05
CA SER A 380 18.44 -41.35 -39.12
C SER A 380 18.72 -42.24 -37.90
N SER A 381 19.23 -43.43 -38.16
CA SER A 381 19.31 -44.59 -37.26
C SER A 381 20.67 -44.72 -36.55
N HIS A 382 21.13 -43.68 -35.87
CA HIS A 382 22.35 -43.79 -35.05
C HIS A 382 22.11 -43.35 -33.61
N PHE A 383 21.91 -44.38 -32.77
CA PHE A 383 22.47 -44.59 -31.42
C PHE A 383 21.49 -45.45 -30.60
N SER A 384 21.49 -46.76 -30.89
CA SER A 384 20.97 -47.75 -29.96
C SER A 384 22.12 -48.15 -29.03
N GLN A 385 22.17 -47.55 -27.84
CA GLN A 385 22.84 -48.17 -26.69
C GLN A 385 21.78 -48.95 -25.91
N LYS A 386 22.10 -50.23 -25.70
CA LYS A 386 21.26 -51.28 -25.11
C LYS A 386 20.46 -50.82 -23.89
N GLU A 387 19.16 -50.99 -24.00
CA GLU A 387 18.19 -51.02 -22.91
C GLU A 387 18.54 -52.15 -21.92
N GLY A 388 18.73 -51.82 -20.64
CA GLY A 388 18.23 -52.69 -19.59
C GLY A 388 16.72 -52.48 -19.53
N GLU A 389 15.94 -53.56 -19.62
CA GLU A 389 14.48 -53.55 -19.57
C GLU A 389 13.97 -52.54 -18.52
N ALA A 390 13.23 -51.53 -18.97
CA ALA A 390 12.50 -50.67 -18.07
C ALA A 390 11.39 -51.52 -17.41
N PRO A 391 11.40 -51.75 -16.09
CA PRO A 391 10.33 -52.50 -15.46
C PRO A 391 9.01 -51.75 -15.67
N ALA A 392 7.98 -52.47 -16.11
CA ALA A 392 6.64 -51.93 -16.25
C ALA A 392 6.22 -51.25 -14.94
N ILE A 393 5.89 -49.95 -15.02
CA ILE A 393 5.48 -49.14 -13.88
C ILE A 393 4.08 -49.63 -13.44
N GLY A 394 4.05 -50.57 -12.51
CA GLY A 394 2.82 -50.93 -11.79
C GLY A 394 2.30 -49.73 -11.00
N SER A 395 0.98 -49.59 -10.91
CA SER A 395 0.36 -48.60 -10.02
C SER A 395 0.89 -48.78 -8.60
N VAL A 396 1.56 -47.76 -8.07
CA VAL A 396 2.12 -47.81 -6.72
C VAL A 396 0.99 -48.05 -5.73
N LYS A 397 1.07 -49.12 -4.94
CA LYS A 397 0.04 -49.46 -3.95
C LYS A 397 0.07 -48.42 -2.82
N TRP A 398 -1.09 -47.94 -2.37
CA TRP A 398 -1.23 -46.95 -1.29
C TRP A 398 -0.41 -47.28 -0.02
N LYS A 399 -0.27 -48.57 0.31
CA LYS A 399 0.57 -49.05 1.43
C LYS A 399 2.07 -48.71 1.27
N GLN A 400 2.61 -48.73 0.05
CA GLN A 400 4.01 -48.36 -0.20
C GLN A 400 4.22 -46.85 -0.07
N TRP A 401 3.28 -46.05 -0.58
CA TRP A 401 3.24 -44.60 -0.40
C TRP A 401 3.29 -44.19 1.08
N PHE A 402 2.40 -44.79 1.89
CA PHE A 402 2.35 -44.53 3.33
C PHE A 402 3.64 -44.96 4.05
N SER A 403 4.24 -46.08 3.64
CA SER A 403 5.52 -46.53 4.21
C SER A 403 6.67 -45.55 3.95
N TRP A 404 6.72 -44.91 2.78
CA TRP A 404 7.76 -43.92 2.46
C TRP A 404 7.58 -42.62 3.25
N ILE A 405 6.34 -42.20 3.48
CA ILE A 405 6.05 -41.03 4.32
C ILE A 405 6.46 -41.29 5.77
N ILE A 406 6.07 -42.44 6.33
CA ILE A 406 6.40 -42.79 7.73
C ILE A 406 7.90 -42.95 7.96
N ASN A 407 8.63 -43.46 6.96
CA ASN A 407 10.07 -43.64 7.06
C ASN A 407 10.86 -42.32 6.94
N ASN A 408 10.20 -41.19 6.68
CA ASN A 408 10.80 -39.87 6.56
C ASN A 408 10.32 -38.93 7.68
N PRO A 409 10.97 -38.97 8.86
CA PRO A 409 10.54 -38.16 10.01
C PRO A 409 10.62 -36.65 9.74
N ALA A 410 11.57 -36.21 8.90
CA ALA A 410 11.70 -34.81 8.51
C ALA A 410 10.45 -34.33 7.77
N LEU A 411 9.90 -35.14 6.86
CA LEU A 411 8.69 -34.81 6.11
C LEU A 411 7.45 -34.76 7.01
N ILE A 412 7.29 -35.70 7.95
CA ILE A 412 6.13 -35.72 8.85
C ILE A 412 6.14 -34.51 9.79
N ILE A 413 7.27 -34.26 10.47
CA ILE A 413 7.41 -33.16 11.43
C ILE A 413 7.17 -31.83 10.70
N SER A 414 7.84 -31.63 9.56
CA SER A 414 7.67 -30.40 8.78
C SER A 414 6.26 -30.24 8.22
N PHE A 415 5.60 -31.31 7.77
CA PHE A 415 4.23 -31.21 7.28
C PHE A 415 3.25 -30.76 8.37
N VAL A 416 3.37 -31.29 9.60
CA VAL A 416 2.56 -30.83 10.74
C VAL A 416 2.84 -29.37 11.07
N LEU A 417 4.12 -28.96 11.07
CA LEU A 417 4.49 -27.57 11.31
C LEU A 417 3.99 -26.62 10.20
N VAL A 418 4.05 -27.05 8.93
CA VAL A 418 3.48 -26.28 7.79
C VAL A 418 1.98 -26.09 7.98
N LEU A 419 1.25 -27.13 8.41
CA LEU A 419 -0.17 -27.00 8.74
C LEU A 419 -0.43 -26.04 9.92
N GLY A 420 0.42 -26.08 10.94
CA GLY A 420 0.37 -25.13 12.06
C GLY A 420 0.57 -23.68 11.60
N LEU A 421 1.59 -23.43 10.77
CA LEU A 421 1.85 -22.11 10.19
C LEU A 421 0.74 -21.66 9.24
N ALA A 422 0.14 -22.57 8.47
CA ALA A 422 -1.04 -22.26 7.66
C ALA A 422 -2.25 -21.89 8.54
N GLY A 423 -2.40 -22.56 9.69
CA GLY A 423 -3.38 -22.21 10.71
C GLY A 423 -3.15 -20.80 11.27
N VAL A 424 -1.91 -20.45 11.63
CA VAL A 424 -1.56 -19.08 12.06
C VAL A 424 -1.79 -18.08 10.92
N MET A 425 -1.43 -18.42 9.68
CA MET A 425 -1.61 -17.56 8.52
C MET A 425 -3.10 -17.23 8.24
N LEU A 426 -3.99 -18.21 8.42
CA LEU A 426 -5.42 -18.04 8.15
C LEU A 426 -6.22 -17.54 9.37
N PHE A 427 -5.82 -17.95 10.57
CA PHE A 427 -6.61 -17.78 11.80
C PHE A 427 -5.86 -17.11 12.95
N GLY A 428 -4.65 -16.57 12.72
CA GLY A 428 -3.82 -15.91 13.75
C GLY A 428 -4.54 -14.94 14.68
N GLN A 429 -5.44 -14.09 14.16
CA GLN A 429 -6.25 -13.18 14.98
C GLN A 429 -7.25 -13.94 15.87
N GLN A 430 -7.89 -15.00 15.37
CA GLN A 430 -8.85 -15.81 16.12
C GLN A 430 -8.19 -16.75 17.15
N LEU A 431 -6.88 -16.95 17.08
CA LEU A 431 -6.13 -17.78 18.03
C LEU A 431 -5.85 -17.07 19.37
N THR A 432 -6.14 -15.78 19.47
CA THR A 432 -6.00 -14.98 20.69
C THR A 432 -7.31 -14.27 21.02
N SER A 433 -7.60 -14.12 22.31
CA SER A 433 -8.72 -13.27 22.79
C SER A 433 -8.30 -11.82 23.00
N ALA A 434 -7.01 -11.53 23.12
CA ALA A 434 -6.48 -10.18 23.30
C ALA A 434 -6.43 -9.41 21.97
N ASN A 435 -6.78 -8.12 22.00
CA ASN A 435 -6.71 -7.25 20.84
C ASN A 435 -5.25 -6.78 20.62
N PRO A 436 -4.63 -7.06 19.45
CA PRO A 436 -3.24 -6.67 19.19
C PRO A 436 -3.02 -5.14 19.07
N TYR A 437 -4.10 -4.35 19.01
CA TYR A 437 -4.05 -2.91 18.92
C TYR A 437 -4.36 -2.20 20.24
N GLU A 438 -4.81 -2.93 21.26
CA GLU A 438 -5.15 -2.39 22.56
C GLU A 438 -3.87 -1.99 23.32
N MET A 439 -3.75 -0.70 23.61
CA MET A 439 -2.62 -0.13 24.34
C MET A 439 -2.93 -0.08 25.83
N ASN A 440 -1.98 -0.49 26.67
CA ASN A 440 -2.13 -0.48 28.12
C ASN A 440 -1.11 0.47 28.73
N GLY A 441 -1.59 1.57 29.33
CA GLY A 441 -0.75 2.53 30.03
C GLY A 441 -0.33 2.05 31.44
N VAL A 442 -0.39 2.95 32.41
CA VAL A 442 -0.07 2.60 33.81
C VAL A 442 -1.18 1.72 34.38
N MET A 443 -0.83 0.49 34.74
CA MET A 443 -1.78 -0.46 35.32
C MET A 443 -1.11 -1.31 36.40
N LYS A 444 -1.94 -2.01 37.19
CA LYS A 444 -1.48 -2.94 38.23
C LYS A 444 -1.42 -4.35 37.65
N VAL A 445 -0.21 -4.87 37.46
CA VAL A 445 0.05 -6.24 36.96
C VAL A 445 0.62 -7.07 38.10
N ASP A 446 0.00 -8.22 38.40
CA ASP A 446 0.42 -9.15 39.47
C ASP A 446 0.71 -8.47 40.83
N GLY A 447 -0.05 -7.41 41.16
CA GLY A 447 0.09 -6.68 42.42
C GLY A 447 1.01 -5.46 42.39
N VAL A 448 1.75 -5.24 41.30
CA VAL A 448 2.71 -4.14 41.14
C VAL A 448 2.17 -3.10 40.15
N ILE A 449 2.16 -1.83 40.55
CA ILE A 449 1.84 -0.71 39.65
C ILE A 449 3.08 -0.39 38.85
N GLY A 450 2.97 -0.40 37.51
CA GLY A 450 4.07 -0.08 36.61
C GLY A 450 3.56 0.48 35.29
N ALA A 451 4.50 0.98 34.49
CA ALA A 451 4.27 1.38 33.10
C ALA A 451 4.85 0.31 32.15
N PRO A 452 4.32 0.19 30.92
CA PRO A 452 4.91 -0.70 29.92
C PRO A 452 6.36 -0.32 29.59
N PRO A 453 7.18 -1.26 29.08
CA PRO A 453 6.83 -2.64 28.74
C PRO A 453 6.76 -3.57 29.95
N PHE A 454 5.67 -4.34 30.07
CA PHE A 454 5.50 -5.34 31.11
C PHE A 454 6.19 -6.65 30.74
N ALA A 455 6.92 -7.22 31.69
CA ALA A 455 7.52 -8.55 31.53
C ALA A 455 6.42 -9.65 31.45
N PRO A 456 6.74 -10.85 30.94
CA PRO A 456 5.84 -12.00 30.98
C PRO A 456 5.24 -12.23 32.36
N SER A 457 3.91 -12.26 32.42
CA SER A 457 3.06 -12.31 33.64
C SER A 457 1.82 -13.18 33.39
N ASN A 458 0.98 -13.36 34.42
CA ASN A 458 -0.29 -14.09 34.21
C ASN A 458 -1.28 -13.33 33.32
N THR A 459 -1.23 -11.98 33.36
CA THR A 459 -2.05 -11.10 32.52
C THR A 459 -1.52 -11.06 31.08
N PHE A 460 -0.20 -10.95 30.92
CA PHE A 460 0.47 -10.90 29.62
C PHE A 460 1.45 -12.08 29.49
N PRO A 461 1.02 -13.25 28.98
CA PRO A 461 1.84 -14.47 28.97
C PRO A 461 3.19 -14.32 28.28
N TRP A 462 3.26 -13.51 27.21
CA TRP A 462 4.49 -13.23 26.46
C TRP A 462 5.05 -11.82 26.75
N GLY A 463 4.48 -11.13 27.75
CA GLY A 463 4.77 -9.73 28.08
C GLY A 463 4.10 -8.76 27.09
N THR A 464 4.42 -7.47 27.23
CA THR A 464 3.93 -6.42 26.33
C THR A 464 5.06 -5.74 25.57
N ASP A 465 4.68 -5.01 24.52
CA ASP A 465 5.56 -4.04 23.88
C ASP A 465 5.64 -2.71 24.67
N HIS A 466 6.36 -1.74 24.12
CA HIS A 466 6.52 -0.40 24.71
C HIS A 466 5.21 0.39 24.87
N LEU A 467 4.16 0.05 24.11
CA LEU A 467 2.83 0.67 24.20
C LEU A 467 1.86 -0.15 25.07
N GLY A 468 2.35 -1.19 25.74
CA GLY A 468 1.51 -2.07 26.56
C GLY A 468 0.64 -3.04 25.75
N ARG A 469 0.93 -3.24 24.46
CA ARG A 469 0.20 -4.20 23.61
C ARG A 469 0.69 -5.61 23.85
N ASP A 470 -0.23 -6.58 23.88
CA ASP A 470 0.10 -7.97 24.19
C ASP A 470 0.98 -8.63 23.09
N MET A 471 2.17 -9.11 23.48
CA MET A 471 3.14 -9.70 22.54
C MET A 471 2.67 -11.01 21.90
N MET A 472 1.83 -11.80 22.59
CA MET A 472 1.26 -13.02 22.03
C MET A 472 0.28 -12.69 20.92
N ALA A 473 -0.62 -11.73 21.17
CA ALA A 473 -1.56 -11.25 20.17
C ALA A 473 -0.84 -10.63 18.96
N LEU A 474 0.19 -9.83 19.20
CA LEU A 474 1.03 -9.23 18.16
C LEU A 474 1.74 -10.27 17.29
N VAL A 475 2.35 -11.31 17.89
CA VAL A 475 3.08 -12.34 17.13
C VAL A 475 2.14 -13.28 16.37
N LEU A 476 1.01 -13.69 16.96
CA LEU A 476 0.05 -14.56 16.28
C LEU A 476 -0.65 -13.83 15.12
N THR A 477 -1.08 -12.59 15.34
CA THR A 477 -1.67 -11.74 14.30
C THR A 477 -0.62 -11.35 13.26
N GLY A 478 0.61 -11.04 13.70
CA GLY A 478 1.73 -10.71 12.81
C GLY A 478 2.13 -11.83 11.88
N GLY A 479 1.99 -13.09 12.33
CA GLY A 479 2.23 -14.26 11.49
C GLY A 479 1.34 -14.31 10.25
N GLN A 480 0.11 -13.80 10.32
CA GLN A 480 -0.76 -13.68 9.15
C GLN A 480 -0.13 -12.79 8.08
N ARG A 481 0.40 -11.62 8.45
CA ARG A 481 0.97 -10.66 7.49
C ARG A 481 2.29 -11.17 6.92
N THR A 482 3.20 -11.60 7.78
CA THR A 482 4.55 -12.05 7.38
C THR A 482 4.50 -13.30 6.50
N LEU A 483 3.69 -14.31 6.86
CA LEU A 483 3.58 -15.55 6.07
C LEU A 483 2.87 -15.32 4.73
N THR A 484 1.83 -14.48 4.69
CA THR A 484 1.15 -14.11 3.44
C THR A 484 2.08 -13.34 2.52
N LEU A 485 2.81 -12.35 3.04
CA LEU A 485 3.80 -11.60 2.28
C LEU A 485 4.88 -12.54 1.72
N ALA A 486 5.45 -13.42 2.55
CA ALA A 486 6.46 -14.37 2.11
C ALA A 486 5.94 -15.31 1.02
N LEU A 487 4.69 -15.78 1.14
CA LEU A 487 4.04 -16.63 0.14
C LEU A 487 3.87 -15.89 -1.20
N LEU A 488 3.43 -14.62 -1.17
CA LEU A 488 3.25 -13.79 -2.38
C LEU A 488 4.59 -13.52 -3.07
N VAL A 489 5.63 -13.18 -2.30
CA VAL A 489 6.99 -12.98 -2.82
C VAL A 489 7.51 -14.28 -3.46
N MET A 490 7.33 -15.42 -2.78
CA MET A 490 7.74 -16.74 -3.27
C MET A 490 7.01 -17.07 -4.57
N ALA A 491 5.70 -16.89 -4.63
CA ALA A 491 4.92 -17.13 -5.84
C ALA A 491 5.39 -16.25 -7.01
N ALA A 492 5.62 -14.95 -6.78
CA ALA A 492 6.13 -14.03 -7.79
C ALA A 492 7.51 -14.46 -8.31
N ARG A 493 8.45 -14.78 -7.42
CA ARG A 493 9.79 -15.29 -7.77
C ARG A 493 9.73 -16.60 -8.56
N MET A 494 8.85 -17.52 -8.14
CA MET A 494 8.68 -18.80 -8.80
C MET A 494 8.14 -18.65 -10.22
N VAL A 495 7.17 -17.75 -10.44
CA VAL A 495 6.61 -17.46 -11.78
C VAL A 495 7.68 -16.85 -12.68
N VAL A 496 8.31 -15.76 -12.26
CA VAL A 496 9.31 -15.04 -13.06
C VAL A 496 10.54 -15.93 -13.30
N GLY A 497 11.07 -16.55 -12.25
CA GLY A 497 12.29 -17.35 -12.34
C GLY A 497 12.10 -18.64 -13.13
N THR A 498 10.95 -19.32 -13.00
CA THR A 498 10.67 -20.50 -13.82
C THR A 498 10.55 -20.14 -15.29
N PHE A 499 9.83 -19.05 -15.61
CA PHE A 499 9.69 -18.58 -16.98
C PHE A 499 11.05 -18.25 -17.62
N LEU A 500 11.86 -17.41 -16.96
CA LEU A 500 13.17 -17.03 -17.46
C LEU A 500 14.14 -18.22 -17.53
N GLY A 501 14.10 -19.11 -16.53
CA GLY A 501 14.98 -20.28 -16.44
C GLY A 501 14.70 -21.31 -17.52
N VAL A 502 13.42 -21.62 -17.78
CA VAL A 502 13.02 -22.55 -18.86
C VAL A 502 13.45 -22.01 -20.21
N ILE A 503 13.22 -20.73 -20.48
CA ILE A 503 13.59 -20.09 -21.76
C ILE A 503 15.12 -20.09 -21.90
N ALA A 504 15.86 -19.59 -20.91
CA ALA A 504 17.32 -19.55 -20.98
C ALA A 504 17.94 -20.96 -21.14
N GLY A 505 17.42 -21.97 -20.44
CA GLY A 505 17.89 -23.35 -20.56
C GLY A 505 17.54 -24.00 -21.89
N TRP A 506 16.35 -23.70 -22.44
CA TRP A 506 15.94 -24.25 -23.72
C TRP A 506 16.80 -23.73 -24.88
N TRP A 507 17.06 -22.42 -24.90
CA TRP A 507 17.93 -21.75 -25.89
C TRP A 507 19.36 -21.55 -25.39
N GLN A 508 19.95 -22.60 -24.78
CA GLN A 508 21.34 -22.59 -24.33
C GLN A 508 22.30 -22.06 -25.41
N GLY A 509 23.17 -21.12 -25.05
CA GLY A 509 24.13 -20.48 -25.96
C GLY A 509 23.56 -19.35 -26.82
N GLY A 510 22.24 -19.17 -26.83
CA GLY A 510 21.57 -18.03 -27.46
C GLY A 510 21.91 -16.69 -26.79
N LEU A 511 21.57 -15.58 -27.45
CA LEU A 511 21.78 -14.25 -26.88
C LEU A 511 20.92 -14.00 -25.63
N PHE A 512 19.70 -14.54 -25.59
CA PHE A 512 18.85 -14.46 -24.41
C PHE A 512 19.48 -15.17 -23.20
N ASP A 513 19.96 -16.40 -23.39
CA ASP A 513 20.68 -17.15 -22.35
C ASP A 513 21.94 -16.39 -21.86
N ARG A 514 22.72 -15.83 -22.80
CA ARG A 514 23.89 -15.00 -22.48
C ARG A 514 23.51 -13.73 -21.72
N LEU A 515 22.43 -13.05 -22.09
CA LEU A 515 21.93 -11.85 -21.40
C LEU A 515 21.47 -12.18 -19.98
N ILE A 516 20.63 -13.21 -19.83
CA ILE A 516 20.15 -13.66 -18.51
C ILE A 516 21.33 -14.08 -17.64
N THR A 517 22.27 -14.88 -18.15
CA THR A 517 23.45 -15.30 -17.39
C THR A 517 24.34 -14.10 -17.00
N ARG A 518 24.50 -13.10 -17.87
CA ARG A 518 25.20 -11.85 -17.52
C ARG A 518 24.49 -11.08 -16.43
N LEU A 519 23.17 -10.93 -16.52
CA LEU A 519 22.37 -10.29 -15.48
C LEU A 519 22.52 -11.05 -14.16
N LEU A 520 22.39 -12.38 -14.15
CA LEU A 520 22.58 -13.21 -12.95
C LEU A 520 23.94 -12.97 -12.29
N ASN A 521 25.01 -12.85 -13.08
CA ASN A 521 26.36 -12.58 -12.56
C ASN A 521 26.53 -11.17 -11.99
N ILE A 522 25.85 -10.17 -12.57
CA ILE A 522 25.83 -8.80 -12.03
C ILE A 522 25.04 -8.77 -10.72
N TRP A 523 23.84 -9.34 -10.73
CA TRP A 523 22.94 -9.44 -9.57
C TRP A 523 23.59 -10.16 -8.39
N ALA A 524 24.32 -11.22 -8.69
CA ALA A 524 25.08 -12.01 -7.72
C ALA A 524 26.08 -11.22 -6.88
N ALA A 525 26.60 -10.11 -7.40
CA ALA A 525 27.61 -9.27 -6.76
C ALA A 525 27.01 -8.18 -5.86
N PHE A 526 25.69 -7.96 -5.94
CA PHE A 526 25.01 -6.96 -5.14
C PHE A 526 24.61 -7.55 -3.78
N PRO A 527 24.82 -6.83 -2.65
CA PRO A 527 24.31 -7.25 -1.35
C PRO A 527 22.78 -7.27 -1.34
N ILE A 528 22.20 -8.48 -1.30
CA ILE A 528 20.76 -8.74 -1.43
C ILE A 528 19.94 -7.94 -0.41
N THR A 529 20.37 -7.91 0.86
CA THR A 529 19.67 -7.23 1.97
C THR A 529 19.61 -5.72 1.77
N ILE A 530 20.76 -5.09 1.53
CA ILE A 530 20.84 -3.64 1.29
C ILE A 530 20.07 -3.25 0.03
N PHE A 531 20.19 -4.04 -1.04
CA PHE A 531 19.47 -3.72 -2.26
C PHE A 531 17.96 -3.82 -2.10
N ALA A 532 17.49 -4.85 -1.39
CA ALA A 532 16.09 -4.99 -1.05
C ALA A 532 15.61 -3.78 -0.23
N MET A 533 16.37 -3.37 0.79
CA MET A 533 16.09 -2.16 1.57
C MET A 533 15.97 -0.92 0.69
N LEU A 534 16.96 -0.66 -0.17
CA LEU A 534 16.97 0.49 -1.06
C LEU A 534 15.80 0.46 -2.04
N LEU A 535 15.45 -0.69 -2.62
CA LEU A 535 14.29 -0.83 -3.51
C LEU A 535 12.96 -0.62 -2.80
N ILE A 536 12.81 -1.14 -1.58
CA ILE A 536 11.59 -0.97 -0.79
C ILE A 536 11.38 0.51 -0.47
N GLN A 537 12.44 1.22 -0.08
CA GLN A 537 12.40 2.67 0.13
C GLN A 537 12.15 3.43 -1.18
N ALA A 538 12.74 2.99 -2.29
CA ALA A 538 12.58 3.58 -3.62
C ALA A 538 11.18 3.52 -4.20
N ILE A 539 10.49 2.39 -4.02
CA ILE A 539 9.12 2.26 -4.49
C ILE A 539 8.18 2.99 -3.53
N GLY A 540 8.50 3.01 -2.24
CA GLY A 540 7.76 3.71 -1.19
C GLY A 540 7.18 2.73 -0.19
N ILE A 541 7.87 2.55 0.95
CA ILE A 541 7.55 1.53 1.97
C ILE A 541 6.12 1.63 2.53
N GLN A 542 5.51 2.81 2.44
CA GLN A 542 4.15 3.10 2.88
C GLN A 542 3.05 2.61 1.92
N GLN A 543 3.39 2.23 0.67
CA GLN A 543 2.41 1.80 -0.33
C GLN A 543 1.93 0.34 -0.15
N GLY A 544 2.36 -0.34 0.92
CA GLY A 544 1.84 -1.63 1.35
C GLY A 544 2.55 -2.86 0.76
N THR A 545 1.86 -4.00 0.77
CA THR A 545 2.46 -5.34 0.55
C THR A 545 3.08 -5.52 -0.84
N TRP A 546 2.48 -4.91 -1.87
CA TRP A 546 2.94 -5.10 -3.25
C TRP A 546 4.36 -4.56 -3.48
N VAL A 547 4.78 -3.54 -2.72
CA VAL A 547 6.13 -2.97 -2.76
C VAL A 547 7.16 -4.04 -2.40
N PHE A 548 6.92 -4.75 -1.30
CA PHE A 548 7.77 -5.84 -0.85
C PHE A 548 7.75 -7.00 -1.86
N VAL A 549 6.58 -7.33 -2.42
CA VAL A 549 6.47 -8.38 -3.45
C VAL A 549 7.33 -8.05 -4.67
N VAL A 550 7.22 -6.83 -5.20
CA VAL A 550 7.98 -6.39 -6.39
C VAL A 550 9.47 -6.27 -6.07
N ALA A 551 9.84 -5.57 -5.00
CA ALA A 551 11.24 -5.37 -4.62
C ALA A 551 11.94 -6.70 -4.36
N LEU A 552 11.36 -7.57 -3.53
CA LEU A 552 11.95 -8.87 -3.21
C LEU A 552 11.92 -9.84 -4.40
N CYS A 553 10.98 -9.71 -5.35
CA CYS A 553 11.01 -10.45 -6.60
C CYS A 553 12.19 -10.00 -7.50
N ILE A 554 12.41 -8.69 -7.63
CA ILE A 554 13.53 -8.12 -8.41
C ILE A 554 14.88 -8.54 -7.80
N VAL A 555 14.97 -8.67 -6.48
CA VAL A 555 16.22 -9.09 -5.83
C VAL A 555 16.47 -10.61 -5.97
N GLY A 556 15.43 -11.45 -5.88
CA GLY A 556 15.61 -12.91 -5.75
C GLY A 556 15.29 -13.78 -6.96
N TRP A 557 14.80 -13.23 -8.08
CA TRP A 557 14.44 -14.02 -9.28
C TRP A 557 15.60 -14.88 -9.83
N GLY A 558 16.84 -14.47 -9.57
CA GLY A 558 18.02 -15.08 -10.14
C GLY A 558 18.29 -16.50 -9.65
N GLU A 559 18.07 -16.79 -8.37
CA GLU A 559 18.33 -18.12 -7.78
C GLU A 559 17.41 -19.18 -8.40
N VAL A 560 16.11 -18.89 -8.48
CA VAL A 560 15.12 -19.74 -9.16
C VAL A 560 15.44 -19.90 -10.64
N THR A 561 15.81 -18.81 -11.33
CA THR A 561 16.16 -18.85 -12.77
C THR A 561 17.33 -19.78 -13.03
N GLN A 562 18.41 -19.66 -12.26
CA GLN A 562 19.60 -20.48 -12.40
C GLN A 562 19.28 -21.96 -12.11
N PHE A 563 18.50 -22.23 -11.06
CA PHE A 563 18.07 -23.58 -10.72
C PHE A 563 17.23 -24.20 -11.83
N VAL A 564 16.16 -23.52 -12.26
CA VAL A 564 15.26 -24.03 -13.31
C VAL A 564 15.98 -24.20 -14.64
N ARG A 565 16.84 -23.25 -15.01
CA ARG A 565 17.72 -23.37 -16.18
C ARG A 565 18.56 -24.64 -16.12
N SER A 566 19.20 -24.93 -14.98
CA SER A 566 20.00 -26.14 -14.80
C SER A 566 19.16 -27.42 -14.98
N GLN A 567 17.91 -27.43 -14.50
CA GLN A 567 17.01 -28.57 -14.66
C GLN A 567 16.54 -28.72 -16.11
N THR A 568 16.21 -27.63 -16.80
CA THR A 568 15.85 -27.64 -18.22
C THR A 568 16.98 -28.18 -19.08
N LEU A 569 18.24 -27.80 -18.79
CA LEU A 569 19.41 -28.33 -19.49
C LEU A 569 19.60 -29.83 -19.28
N ARG A 570 19.23 -30.37 -18.13
CA ARG A 570 19.24 -31.82 -17.85
C ARG A 570 18.10 -32.58 -18.55
N ILE A 571 16.94 -31.94 -18.72
CA ILE A 571 15.75 -32.53 -19.35
C ILE A 571 15.85 -32.48 -20.88
N LYS A 572 16.41 -31.41 -21.45
CA LYS A 572 16.51 -31.17 -22.89
C LYS A 572 17.10 -32.36 -23.70
N PRO A 573 18.18 -33.03 -23.28
CA PRO A 573 18.77 -34.15 -24.02
C PRO A 573 18.09 -35.51 -23.77
N GLN A 574 16.95 -35.56 -23.07
CA GLN A 574 16.28 -36.82 -22.75
C GLN A 574 15.55 -37.41 -23.98
N LEU A 575 15.56 -38.75 -24.12
CA LEU A 575 15.02 -39.46 -25.29
C LEU A 575 13.55 -39.14 -25.60
N PHE A 576 12.71 -38.89 -24.59
CA PHE A 576 11.30 -38.54 -24.81
C PHE A 576 11.12 -37.16 -25.46
N VAL A 577 12.04 -36.22 -25.20
CA VAL A 577 12.06 -34.89 -25.83
C VAL A 577 12.45 -35.04 -27.30
N GLU A 578 13.47 -35.84 -27.58
CA GLU A 578 13.94 -36.13 -28.94
C GLU A 578 12.87 -36.84 -29.77
N ALA A 579 12.24 -37.88 -29.22
CA ALA A 579 11.13 -38.57 -29.86
C ALA A 579 9.98 -37.62 -30.23
N SER A 580 9.66 -36.69 -29.34
CA SER A 580 8.56 -35.74 -29.54
C SER A 580 8.88 -34.67 -30.56
N ARG A 581 10.15 -34.24 -30.62
CA ARG A 581 10.65 -33.38 -31.69
C ARG A 581 10.56 -34.09 -33.04
N SER A 582 10.92 -35.38 -33.10
CA SER A 582 10.80 -36.22 -34.30
C SER A 582 9.35 -36.44 -34.74
N LEU A 583 8.39 -36.38 -33.81
CA LEU A 583 6.95 -36.40 -34.09
C LEU A 583 6.37 -35.04 -34.53
N GLY A 584 7.21 -34.02 -34.72
CA GLY A 584 6.80 -32.69 -35.20
C GLY A 584 6.21 -31.77 -34.13
N ALA A 585 6.48 -32.02 -32.84
CA ALA A 585 6.05 -31.10 -31.79
C ALA A 585 6.82 -29.76 -31.86
N SER A 586 6.09 -28.63 -31.83
CA SER A 586 6.67 -27.30 -31.65
C SER A 586 7.50 -27.21 -30.37
N ALA A 587 8.51 -26.33 -30.35
CA ALA A 587 9.30 -26.06 -29.15
C ALA A 587 8.42 -25.68 -27.95
N GLY A 588 7.42 -24.81 -28.14
CA GLY A 588 6.44 -24.45 -27.11
C GLY A 588 5.62 -25.65 -26.62
N GLY A 589 5.17 -26.50 -27.54
CA GLY A 589 4.43 -27.72 -27.21
C GLY A 589 5.27 -28.72 -26.41
N ILE A 590 6.57 -28.87 -26.71
CA ILE A 590 7.50 -29.69 -25.93
C ILE A 590 7.73 -29.08 -24.55
N LEU A 591 7.94 -27.76 -24.48
CA LEU A 591 8.14 -27.06 -23.21
C LEU A 591 6.97 -27.24 -22.26
N ILE A 592 5.74 -27.02 -22.73
CA ILE A 592 4.52 -27.12 -21.88
C ILE A 592 4.17 -28.57 -21.54
N ARG A 593 4.28 -29.50 -22.49
CA ARG A 593 3.76 -30.88 -22.29
C ARG A 593 4.80 -31.85 -21.73
N GLN A 594 6.08 -31.53 -21.84
CA GLN A 594 7.16 -32.45 -21.48
C GLN A 594 8.15 -31.83 -20.52
N VAL A 595 8.62 -30.60 -20.75
CA VAL A 595 9.60 -29.99 -19.85
C VAL A 595 8.94 -29.56 -18.55
N PHE A 596 7.89 -28.72 -18.63
CA PHE A 596 7.24 -28.14 -17.44
C PHE A 596 6.71 -29.21 -16.46
N PRO A 597 5.98 -30.26 -16.88
CA PRO A 597 5.47 -31.27 -15.96
C PRO A 597 6.58 -32.06 -15.25
N ASN A 598 7.75 -32.18 -15.88
CA ASN A 598 8.93 -32.82 -15.28
C ASN A 598 9.71 -31.86 -14.35
N LEU A 599 9.48 -30.55 -14.45
CA LEU A 599 10.07 -29.57 -13.54
C LEU A 599 9.29 -29.44 -12.23
N VAL A 600 7.99 -29.75 -12.22
CA VAL A 600 7.07 -29.57 -11.07
C VAL A 600 7.65 -30.09 -9.76
N ALA A 601 8.18 -31.31 -9.75
CA ALA A 601 8.75 -31.91 -8.55
C ALA A 601 9.90 -31.05 -7.99
N SER A 602 10.81 -30.61 -8.86
CA SER A 602 11.91 -29.72 -8.52
C SER A 602 11.42 -28.31 -8.14
N LEU A 603 10.34 -27.82 -8.77
CA LEU A 603 9.73 -26.51 -8.48
C LEU A 603 9.13 -26.46 -7.07
N ILE A 604 8.49 -27.53 -6.59
CA ILE A 604 7.92 -27.55 -5.22
C ILE A 604 9.04 -27.56 -4.17
N VAL A 605 10.13 -28.29 -4.42
CA VAL A 605 11.30 -28.32 -3.52
C VAL A 605 11.96 -26.94 -3.46
N ILE A 606 12.26 -26.32 -4.61
CA ILE A 606 12.90 -24.99 -4.62
C ILE A 606 11.96 -23.90 -4.08
N ALA A 607 10.65 -23.97 -4.32
CA ALA A 607 9.67 -23.05 -3.73
C ALA A 607 9.70 -23.10 -2.19
N SER A 608 9.85 -24.31 -1.63
CA SER A 608 9.96 -24.49 -0.17
C SER A 608 11.26 -23.91 0.38
N LEU A 609 12.38 -24.08 -0.33
CA LEU A 609 13.66 -23.44 0.04
C LEU A 609 13.60 -21.91 -0.07
N GLU A 610 13.00 -21.39 -1.13
CA GLU A 610 12.81 -19.95 -1.33
C GLU A 610 11.94 -19.34 -0.24
N MET A 611 10.90 -20.04 0.22
CA MET A 611 10.08 -19.57 1.34
C MET A 611 10.93 -19.34 2.60
N GLY A 612 11.82 -20.29 2.94
CA GLY A 612 12.78 -20.12 4.03
C GLY A 612 13.76 -18.97 3.80
N GLY A 613 14.27 -18.81 2.58
CA GLY A 613 15.16 -17.71 2.20
C GLY A 613 14.50 -16.32 2.25
N ILE A 614 13.22 -16.23 1.86
CA ILE A 614 12.44 -14.99 1.92
C ILE A 614 12.13 -14.62 3.36
N LEU A 615 11.72 -15.58 4.19
CA LEU A 615 11.47 -15.35 5.61
C LEU A 615 12.76 -14.91 6.33
N MET A 616 13.90 -15.50 5.98
CA MET A 616 15.21 -15.06 6.47
C MET A 616 15.48 -13.59 6.09
N LEU A 617 15.29 -13.25 4.81
CA LEU A 617 15.49 -11.89 4.32
C LEU A 617 14.54 -10.88 4.98
N LEU A 618 13.28 -11.24 5.19
CA LEU A 618 12.31 -10.40 5.91
C LEU A 618 12.70 -10.20 7.37
N ALA A 619 13.23 -11.23 8.03
CA ALA A 619 13.72 -11.12 9.41
C ALA A 619 14.93 -10.17 9.51
N GLU A 620 15.87 -10.29 8.57
CA GLU A 620 17.04 -9.39 8.48
C GLU A 620 16.62 -7.94 8.15
N LEU A 621 15.70 -7.75 7.20
CA LEU A 621 15.16 -6.44 6.85
C LEU A 621 14.39 -5.80 8.01
N GLY A 622 13.53 -6.56 8.70
CA GLY A 622 12.79 -6.08 9.87
C GLY A 622 13.73 -5.58 10.97
N PHE A 623 14.77 -6.35 11.29
CA PHE A 623 15.80 -5.91 12.24
C PHE A 623 16.55 -4.64 11.78
N LEU A 624 16.68 -4.41 10.47
CA LEU A 624 17.28 -3.22 9.88
C LEU A 624 16.29 -2.03 9.70
N ASN A 625 15.14 -2.03 10.38
CA ASN A 625 14.05 -1.04 10.24
C ASN A 625 13.42 -0.97 8.84
N VAL A 626 13.34 -2.09 8.13
CA VAL A 626 12.62 -2.19 6.86
C VAL A 626 11.49 -3.20 7.01
N PHE A 627 10.28 -2.68 7.20
CA PHE A 627 9.08 -3.48 7.48
C PHE A 627 7.84 -2.87 6.80
N LEU A 628 6.77 -3.65 6.75
CA LEU A 628 5.54 -3.27 6.06
C LEU A 628 4.92 -2.00 6.65
N GLY A 629 4.66 -0.99 5.82
CA GLY A 629 3.97 0.25 6.21
C GLY A 629 4.90 1.39 6.64
N GLY A 630 6.22 1.17 6.69
CA GLY A 630 7.18 2.25 6.92
C GLY A 630 7.27 2.78 8.34
N GLY A 631 6.26 2.56 9.17
CA GLY A 631 6.21 3.10 10.53
C GLY A 631 6.07 4.62 10.56
N PHE A 632 5.92 5.15 11.77
CA PHE A 632 5.80 6.57 12.07
C PHE A 632 6.84 6.96 13.13
N GLN A 633 7.22 8.23 13.18
CA GLN A 633 8.14 8.71 14.20
C GLN A 633 7.38 9.04 15.48
N VAL A 634 7.86 8.52 16.60
CA VAL A 634 7.28 8.75 17.93
C VAL A 634 8.31 9.43 18.81
N GLU A 635 7.93 10.50 19.49
CA GLU A 635 8.75 11.11 20.53
C GLU A 635 8.59 10.32 21.83
N PHE A 636 9.54 9.46 22.14
CA PHE A 636 9.50 8.64 23.36
C PHE A 636 9.99 9.41 24.60
N ALA A 637 10.88 10.38 24.39
CA ALA A 637 11.39 11.29 25.39
C ALA A 637 11.78 12.60 24.70
N VAL A 638 11.82 13.71 25.45
CA VAL A 638 12.14 15.04 24.90
C VAL A 638 13.40 14.99 24.03
N GLY A 639 13.25 15.21 22.72
CA GLY A 639 14.30 15.18 21.72
C GLY A 639 14.75 13.79 21.23
N GLN A 640 14.03 12.72 21.58
CA GLN A 640 14.29 11.34 21.14
C GLN A 640 13.16 10.78 20.28
N TRP A 641 13.39 10.84 18.97
CA TRP A 641 12.51 10.29 17.94
C TRP A 641 12.88 8.85 17.63
N VAL A 642 11.89 7.94 17.67
CA VAL A 642 12.09 6.55 17.24
C VAL A 642 11.03 6.17 16.22
N MET A 643 11.45 5.44 15.18
CA MET A 643 10.55 4.90 14.17
C MET A 643 9.81 3.69 14.76
N PHE A 644 8.49 3.79 14.85
CA PHE A 644 7.62 2.80 15.46
C PHE A 644 6.54 2.32 14.49
N SER A 645 6.15 1.06 14.59
CA SER A 645 5.07 0.45 13.79
C SER A 645 3.94 -0.05 14.67
N ASP A 646 2.72 0.38 14.35
CA ASP A 646 1.49 -0.13 14.94
C ASP A 646 1.02 -1.43 14.26
N ILE A 647 1.51 -1.71 13.06
CA ILE A 647 1.15 -2.88 12.26
C ILE A 647 1.71 -4.17 12.90
N PRO A 648 0.85 -5.15 13.27
CA PRO A 648 1.32 -6.46 13.71
C PRO A 648 1.89 -7.22 12.51
N GLU A 649 3.22 -7.29 12.42
CA GLU A 649 4.02 -8.01 11.42
C GLU A 649 5.35 -8.39 12.08
N TRP A 650 5.90 -9.59 11.87
CA TRP A 650 7.08 -10.01 12.64
C TRP A 650 8.31 -9.13 12.39
N GLY A 651 8.53 -8.65 11.17
CA GLY A 651 9.60 -7.71 10.85
C GLY A 651 9.44 -6.36 11.55
N SER A 652 8.22 -5.81 11.62
CA SER A 652 7.93 -4.57 12.34
C SER A 652 8.13 -4.71 13.85
N LEU A 653 7.75 -5.85 14.43
CA LEU A 653 8.01 -6.15 15.85
C LEU A 653 9.49 -6.16 16.18
N LEU A 654 10.33 -6.68 15.28
CA LEU A 654 11.79 -6.65 15.43
C LEU A 654 12.37 -5.25 15.26
N ALA A 655 11.82 -4.45 14.34
CA ALA A 655 12.23 -3.06 14.13
C ALA A 655 12.00 -2.21 15.38
N ASN A 656 10.80 -2.32 15.98
CA ASN A 656 10.40 -1.55 17.17
C ASN A 656 11.31 -1.77 18.39
N ILE A 657 12.03 -2.90 18.45
CA ILE A 657 12.85 -3.28 19.62
C ILE A 657 14.36 -3.27 19.35
N ARG A 658 14.81 -3.00 18.11
CA ARG A 658 16.21 -3.18 17.71
C ARG A 658 17.21 -2.42 18.60
N ASP A 659 16.80 -1.30 19.19
CA ASP A 659 17.65 -0.43 20.02
C ASP A 659 17.58 -0.79 21.52
N TRP A 660 16.52 -1.47 21.97
CA TRP A 660 16.28 -1.80 23.39
C TRP A 660 16.22 -3.29 23.74
N TRP A 661 16.45 -4.19 22.78
CA TRP A 661 16.37 -5.64 23.01
C TRP A 661 17.24 -6.14 24.17
N ARG A 662 18.34 -5.43 24.51
CA ARG A 662 19.21 -5.77 25.66
C ARG A 662 18.51 -5.55 27.00
N SER A 663 17.67 -4.52 27.09
CA SER A 663 16.89 -4.18 28.28
C SER A 663 15.64 -5.04 28.39
N TYR A 664 15.01 -5.32 27.25
CA TYR A 664 13.72 -6.00 27.18
C TYR A 664 13.75 -7.17 26.17
N PRO A 665 14.43 -8.28 26.51
CA PRO A 665 14.74 -9.35 25.56
C PRO A 665 13.50 -10.10 25.05
N TRP A 666 12.43 -10.21 25.84
CA TRP A 666 11.21 -10.93 25.45
C TRP A 666 10.57 -10.37 24.18
N MET A 667 10.60 -9.05 23.99
CA MET A 667 10.06 -8.38 22.80
C MET A 667 10.76 -8.80 21.50
N ALA A 668 12.07 -9.12 21.55
CA ALA A 668 12.81 -9.61 20.39
C ALA A 668 12.74 -11.14 20.24
N TRP A 669 12.63 -11.88 21.35
CA TRP A 669 12.67 -13.36 21.35
C TRP A 669 11.48 -13.98 20.64
N TYR A 670 10.27 -13.57 20.95
CA TYR A 670 9.07 -14.19 20.39
C TYR A 670 8.95 -14.01 18.87
N PRO A 671 9.07 -12.79 18.29
CA PRO A 671 9.07 -12.64 16.83
C PRO A 671 10.29 -13.30 16.17
N GLY A 672 11.48 -13.24 16.80
CA GLY A 672 12.68 -13.93 16.30
C GLY A 672 12.52 -15.45 16.25
N LEU A 673 11.94 -16.06 17.29
CA LEU A 673 11.63 -17.49 17.33
C LEU A 673 10.54 -17.88 16.33
N ALA A 674 9.54 -17.02 16.13
CA ALA A 674 8.51 -17.24 15.12
C ALA A 674 9.12 -17.33 13.71
N PHE A 675 10.01 -16.40 13.35
CA PHE A 675 10.80 -16.48 12.12
C PHE A 675 11.64 -17.76 12.05
N PHE A 676 12.40 -18.07 13.11
CA PHE A 676 13.24 -19.27 13.14
C PHE A 676 12.45 -20.56 12.92
N ILE A 677 11.33 -20.73 13.62
CA ILE A 677 10.44 -21.89 13.48
C ILE A 677 9.88 -21.96 12.06
N ALA A 678 9.46 -20.83 11.49
CA ALA A 678 8.93 -20.79 10.13
C ALA A 678 10.00 -21.15 9.08
N ILE A 679 11.20 -20.57 9.16
CA ILE A 679 12.31 -20.86 8.25
C ILE A 679 12.72 -22.34 8.38
N MET A 680 12.85 -22.84 9.60
CA MET A 680 13.19 -24.24 9.87
C MET A 680 12.13 -25.19 9.30
N THR A 681 10.86 -24.85 9.46
CA THR A 681 9.73 -25.63 8.94
C THR A 681 9.83 -25.80 7.42
N PHE A 682 10.04 -24.71 6.68
CA PHE A 682 10.14 -24.76 5.22
C PHE A 682 11.43 -25.42 4.72
N ASN A 683 12.56 -25.22 5.40
CA ASN A 683 13.83 -25.91 5.08
C ASN A 683 13.73 -27.42 5.32
N LEU A 684 13.13 -27.84 6.44
CA LEU A 684 12.86 -29.26 6.72
C LEU A 684 11.87 -29.86 5.73
N PHE A 685 10.83 -29.09 5.36
CA PHE A 685 9.84 -29.52 4.39
C PHE A 685 10.48 -29.75 3.02
N ALA A 686 11.35 -28.85 2.57
CA ALA A 686 12.08 -28.99 1.32
C ALA A 686 12.95 -30.25 1.29
N GLU A 687 13.72 -30.50 2.36
CA GLU A 687 14.58 -31.69 2.47
C GLU A 687 13.76 -32.98 2.58
N GLY A 688 12.68 -32.96 3.36
CA GLY A 688 11.73 -34.07 3.47
C GLY A 688 11.10 -34.42 2.12
N LEU A 689 10.66 -33.39 1.38
CA LEU A 689 10.04 -33.55 0.07
C LEU A 689 11.05 -34.05 -0.96
N ARG A 690 12.27 -33.52 -0.97
CA ARG A 690 13.34 -33.97 -1.86
C ARG A 690 13.60 -35.47 -1.72
N ARG A 691 13.76 -35.97 -0.49
CA ARG A 691 13.98 -37.41 -0.23
C ARG A 691 12.80 -38.26 -0.67
N PHE A 692 11.59 -37.81 -0.37
CA PHE A 692 10.38 -38.50 -0.78
C PHE A 692 10.31 -38.62 -2.31
N LEU A 693 10.66 -37.56 -3.04
CA LEU A 693 10.67 -37.56 -4.50
C LEU A 693 11.78 -38.45 -5.09
N GLU A 694 12.96 -38.47 -4.47
CA GLU A 694 14.09 -39.34 -4.87
C GLU A 694 13.75 -40.83 -4.66
N ASP A 695 13.15 -41.20 -3.52
CA ASP A 695 12.84 -42.58 -3.16
C ASP A 695 11.60 -43.14 -3.87
N SER A 696 10.57 -42.31 -4.06
CA SER A 696 9.26 -42.78 -4.55
C SER A 696 9.19 -42.94 -6.07
N ARG A 697 10.08 -42.28 -6.83
CA ARG A 697 10.04 -42.17 -8.31
C ARG A 697 8.64 -41.82 -8.85
N VAL A 698 7.82 -41.14 -8.06
CA VAL A 698 6.45 -40.80 -8.43
C VAL A 698 6.49 -39.77 -9.55
N ASN A 699 5.77 -40.05 -10.64
CA ASN A 699 5.59 -39.09 -11.70
C ASN A 699 4.52 -38.04 -11.30
N LEU A 700 4.97 -36.91 -10.75
CA LEU A 700 4.13 -35.77 -10.35
C LEU A 700 3.45 -35.07 -11.54
N SER A 701 3.74 -35.45 -12.80
CA SER A 701 3.04 -34.88 -13.97
C SER A 701 1.52 -35.09 -13.93
N ARG A 702 1.03 -36.10 -13.17
CA ARG A 702 -0.41 -36.34 -12.95
C ARG A 702 -1.06 -35.35 -11.98
N LEU A 703 -0.28 -34.54 -11.26
CA LEU A 703 -0.83 -33.45 -10.46
C LEU A 703 -1.52 -32.41 -11.35
N PHE A 704 -1.16 -32.20 -12.61
CA PHE A 704 -1.85 -31.23 -13.47
C PHE A 704 -3.16 -31.81 -14.03
N ASN A 705 -4.14 -32.03 -13.15
CA ASN A 705 -5.51 -32.36 -13.48
C ASN A 705 -6.44 -31.19 -13.12
N ARG A 706 -7.74 -31.31 -13.48
CA ARG A 706 -8.76 -30.29 -13.16
C ARG A 706 -8.87 -29.95 -11.66
N TYR A 707 -8.55 -30.90 -10.78
CA TYR A 707 -8.63 -30.71 -9.32
C TYR A 707 -7.47 -29.88 -8.78
N THR A 708 -6.28 -29.96 -9.39
CA THR A 708 -5.15 -29.11 -9.00
C THR A 708 -5.29 -27.69 -9.51
N PHE A 709 -5.88 -27.51 -10.69
CA PHE A 709 -6.30 -26.18 -11.12
C PHE A 709 -7.33 -25.60 -10.14
N LEU A 710 -8.35 -26.38 -9.75
CA LEU A 710 -9.32 -25.98 -8.73
C LEU A 710 -8.66 -25.67 -7.38
N SER A 711 -7.66 -26.46 -6.97
CA SER A 711 -6.90 -26.21 -5.74
C SER A 711 -6.10 -24.90 -5.80
N LEU A 712 -5.47 -24.60 -6.93
CA LEU A 712 -4.77 -23.32 -7.14
C LEU A 712 -5.74 -22.13 -7.15
N VAL A 713 -6.94 -22.29 -7.73
CA VAL A 713 -8.00 -21.27 -7.67
C VAL A 713 -8.46 -21.06 -6.23
N VAL A 714 -8.68 -22.13 -5.46
CA VAL A 714 -9.06 -22.04 -4.04
C VAL A 714 -7.97 -21.36 -3.21
N ILE A 715 -6.70 -21.70 -3.43
CA ILE A 715 -5.56 -21.03 -2.77
C ILE A 715 -5.51 -19.56 -3.17
N GLY A 716 -5.71 -19.23 -4.45
CA GLY A 716 -5.77 -17.85 -4.94
C GLY A 716 -6.91 -17.05 -4.32
N LEU A 717 -8.09 -17.66 -4.20
CA LEU A 717 -9.24 -17.06 -3.52
C LEU A 717 -8.99 -16.89 -2.02
N ALA A 718 -8.33 -17.85 -1.37
CA ALA A 718 -7.94 -17.73 0.04
C ALA A 718 -6.93 -16.58 0.24
N ILE A 719 -5.94 -16.45 -0.64
CA ILE A 719 -4.98 -15.34 -0.61
C ILE A 719 -5.70 -14.00 -0.83
N LEU A 720 -6.59 -13.91 -1.82
CA LEU A 720 -7.39 -12.70 -2.06
C LEU A 720 -8.29 -12.36 -0.88
N TRP A 721 -8.87 -13.37 -0.23
CA TRP A 721 -9.67 -13.18 0.97
C TRP A 721 -8.82 -12.65 2.13
N VAL A 722 -7.64 -13.23 2.38
CA VAL A 722 -6.69 -12.78 3.42
C VAL A 722 -6.19 -11.36 3.15
N THR A 723 -5.82 -11.03 1.91
CA THR A 723 -5.33 -9.68 1.59
C THR A 723 -6.44 -8.64 1.72
N GLN A 724 -7.67 -8.99 1.37
CA GLN A 724 -8.82 -8.09 1.52
C GLN A 724 -9.25 -7.92 2.98
N SER A 725 -9.27 -9.00 3.77
CA SER A 725 -9.66 -8.94 5.19
C SER A 725 -8.68 -8.12 6.03
N GLN A 726 -7.42 -8.02 5.61
CA GLN A 726 -6.39 -7.24 6.31
C GLN A 726 -6.35 -5.74 5.97
N SER A 727 -7.08 -5.29 4.94
CA SER A 727 -7.15 -3.86 4.59
C SER A 727 -7.87 -3.05 5.68
N PRO A 728 -7.54 -1.75 5.89
CA PRO A 728 -8.23 -0.91 6.88
C PRO A 728 -9.77 -0.94 6.73
N LEU A 729 -10.26 -0.79 5.50
CA LEU A 729 -11.68 -0.90 5.17
C LEU A 729 -12.27 -2.28 5.54
N GLY A 730 -11.50 -3.36 5.41
CA GLY A 730 -11.91 -4.70 5.84
C GLY A 730 -12.00 -4.85 7.35
N ARG A 731 -11.05 -4.23 8.08
CA ARG A 731 -10.95 -4.27 9.54
C ARG A 731 -12.07 -3.50 10.23
N TYR A 732 -12.35 -2.28 9.76
CA TYR A 732 -13.33 -1.38 10.37
C TYR A 732 -14.78 -1.69 9.97
N ARG A 733 -14.97 -2.51 8.93
CA ARG A 733 -16.30 -2.94 8.45
C ARG A 733 -17.18 -3.54 9.54
N SER A 734 -16.60 -4.30 10.48
CA SER A 734 -17.37 -4.94 11.55
C SER A 734 -17.92 -3.92 12.54
N VAL A 735 -17.19 -2.84 12.81
CA VAL A 735 -17.61 -1.75 13.70
C VAL A 735 -18.71 -0.95 13.02
N ALA A 736 -18.48 -0.51 11.79
CA ALA A 736 -19.49 0.21 11.00
C ALA A 736 -20.83 -0.54 10.92
N ARG A 737 -20.81 -1.87 10.79
CA ARG A 737 -22.02 -2.70 10.73
C ARG A 737 -22.85 -2.76 12.02
N GLN A 738 -22.34 -2.27 13.14
CA GLN A 738 -23.07 -2.20 14.41
C GLN A 738 -23.98 -0.97 14.47
N PHE A 739 -24.08 -0.18 13.39
CA PHE A 739 -24.87 1.06 13.34
C PHE A 739 -26.32 0.85 13.73
N ASP A 740 -26.78 1.59 14.74
CA ASP A 740 -28.11 1.47 15.33
C ASP A 740 -29.06 2.52 14.76
N SER A 741 -29.88 2.12 13.79
CA SER A 741 -30.86 3.02 13.20
C SER A 741 -32.01 3.39 14.14
N GLU A 742 -32.30 2.59 15.16
CA GLU A 742 -33.42 2.88 16.08
C GLU A 742 -33.10 4.11 16.92
N ARG A 743 -31.87 4.21 17.45
CA ARG A 743 -31.39 5.42 18.15
C ARG A 743 -31.38 6.65 17.25
N VAL A 744 -31.02 6.48 15.98
CA VAL A 744 -31.07 7.57 15.00
C VAL A 744 -32.50 8.10 14.84
N PHE A 745 -33.52 7.22 14.81
CA PHE A 745 -34.92 7.67 14.77
C PHE A 745 -35.31 8.43 16.04
N GLU A 746 -34.89 7.97 17.22
CA GLU A 746 -35.14 8.67 18.49
C GLU A 746 -34.49 10.06 18.51
N ASP A 747 -33.26 10.17 18.01
CA ASP A 747 -32.54 11.45 17.89
C ASP A 747 -33.28 12.40 16.91
N ILE A 748 -33.77 11.89 15.77
CA ILE A 748 -34.58 12.67 14.81
C ILE A 748 -35.88 13.14 15.47
N GLU A 749 -36.62 12.26 16.14
CA GLU A 749 -37.86 12.62 16.83
C GLU A 749 -37.63 13.74 17.87
N GLY A 750 -36.51 13.66 18.59
CA GLY A 750 -36.07 14.70 19.51
C GLY A 750 -35.81 16.05 18.83
N ILE A 751 -35.13 16.07 17.68
CA ILE A 751 -34.84 17.29 16.90
C ILE A 751 -36.12 17.89 16.30
N LEU A 752 -37.06 17.04 15.90
CA LEU A 752 -38.35 17.42 15.32
C LEU A 752 -39.38 17.85 16.36
N ASN A 753 -39.02 17.92 17.64
CA ASN A 753 -39.96 18.29 18.70
C ASN A 753 -40.62 19.65 18.40
N PRO A 754 -41.97 19.75 18.42
CA PRO A 754 -42.68 20.98 18.13
C PRO A 754 -42.28 22.18 18.99
N VAL A 755 -41.66 21.95 20.16
CA VAL A 755 -41.14 23.02 21.03
C VAL A 755 -40.11 23.92 20.34
N PHE A 756 -39.45 23.44 19.29
CA PHE A 756 -38.45 24.20 18.53
C PHE A 756 -39.03 24.93 17.31
N ASN A 757 -40.36 24.97 17.14
CA ASN A 757 -41.08 25.76 16.12
C ASN A 757 -40.49 25.70 14.69
N GLY A 758 -39.97 24.54 14.27
CA GLY A 758 -39.38 24.35 12.93
C GLY A 758 -37.96 24.90 12.74
N ARG A 759 -37.31 25.40 13.80
CA ARG A 759 -35.87 25.69 13.87
C ARG A 759 -35.36 26.73 12.85
N GLU A 760 -36.09 27.81 12.62
CA GLU A 760 -35.62 28.86 11.70
C GLU A 760 -34.38 29.56 12.24
N SER A 761 -33.35 29.58 11.41
CA SER A 761 -32.07 30.20 11.73
C SER A 761 -32.21 31.71 12.01
N GLY A 762 -31.64 32.18 13.12
CA GLY A 762 -31.68 33.58 13.59
C GLY A 762 -32.84 33.91 14.54
N THR A 763 -33.76 32.97 14.77
CA THR A 763 -34.86 33.13 15.73
C THR A 763 -34.44 32.62 17.13
N PRO A 764 -35.18 32.94 18.21
CA PRO A 764 -34.95 32.34 19.53
C PRO A 764 -35.01 30.81 19.54
N ASP A 765 -35.69 30.20 18.57
CA ASP A 765 -35.80 28.76 18.42
C ASP A 765 -34.47 28.11 18.02
N ASP A 766 -33.60 28.83 17.29
CA ASP A 766 -32.25 28.39 16.91
C ASP A 766 -31.37 28.15 18.14
N LEU A 767 -31.39 29.06 19.13
CA LEU A 767 -30.68 28.89 20.39
C LEU A 767 -31.25 27.72 21.20
N ALA A 768 -32.57 27.54 21.21
CA ALA A 768 -33.23 26.48 21.95
C ALA A 768 -32.81 25.09 21.42
N ILE A 769 -32.82 24.89 20.10
CA ILE A 769 -32.34 23.64 19.52
C ILE A 769 -30.82 23.48 19.67
N ALA A 770 -30.02 24.55 19.47
CA ALA A 770 -28.57 24.47 19.65
C ALA A 770 -28.19 24.02 21.06
N THR A 771 -28.90 24.53 22.08
CA THR A 771 -28.73 24.13 23.47
C THR A 771 -29.08 22.66 23.69
N TYR A 772 -30.19 22.18 23.09
CA TYR A 772 -30.57 20.76 23.14
C TYR A 772 -29.51 19.87 22.49
N LEU A 773 -29.00 20.24 21.32
CA LEU A 773 -27.97 19.50 20.60
C LEU A 773 -26.65 19.44 21.39
N GLY A 774 -26.25 20.53 22.04
CA GLY A 774 -25.08 20.55 22.93
C GLY A 774 -25.23 19.58 24.10
N GLN A 775 -26.42 19.52 24.71
CA GLN A 775 -26.71 18.54 25.77
C GLN A 775 -26.68 17.09 25.26
N GLN A 776 -27.06 16.83 24.01
CA GLN A 776 -26.93 15.50 23.42
C GLN A 776 -25.47 15.12 23.16
N MET A 777 -24.64 16.05 22.66
CA MET A 777 -23.20 15.84 22.52
C MET A 777 -22.53 15.52 23.86
N GLU A 778 -22.90 16.23 24.93
CA GLU A 778 -22.41 15.95 26.29
C GLU A 778 -22.83 14.55 26.76
N LYS A 779 -24.10 14.15 26.56
CA LYS A 779 -24.58 12.80 26.93
C LYS A 779 -23.88 11.67 26.16
N ILE A 780 -23.49 11.91 24.91
CA ILE A 780 -22.70 10.97 24.11
C ILE A 780 -21.28 10.82 24.69
N GLY A 781 -20.76 11.85 25.35
CA GLY A 781 -19.41 11.89 25.91
C GLY A 781 -18.39 12.65 25.04
N LEU A 782 -18.85 13.51 24.13
CA LEU A 782 -17.99 14.43 23.39
C LEU A 782 -17.53 15.58 24.30
N PHE A 783 -16.32 16.09 24.09
CA PHE A 783 -15.80 17.24 24.83
C PHE A 783 -16.26 18.57 24.20
N PRO A 784 -16.48 19.63 24.99
CA PRO A 784 -16.73 20.95 24.44
C PRO A 784 -15.47 21.49 23.77
N ALA A 785 -15.63 22.23 22.67
CA ALA A 785 -14.50 22.82 21.95
C ALA A 785 -13.82 23.97 22.69
N ALA A 786 -14.60 24.74 23.47
CA ALA A 786 -14.09 25.87 24.22
C ALA A 786 -13.71 25.50 25.65
N SER A 787 -12.63 26.12 26.15
CA SER A 787 -12.11 25.92 27.51
C SER A 787 -13.08 26.34 28.64
N ASP A 788 -14.14 27.07 28.31
CA ASP A 788 -15.20 27.48 29.23
C ASP A 788 -16.26 26.39 29.46
N GLY A 789 -16.17 25.26 28.73
CA GLY A 789 -17.10 24.14 28.83
C GLY A 789 -18.34 24.27 27.95
N ASN A 790 -18.45 25.31 27.12
CA ASN A 790 -19.61 25.53 26.27
C ASN A 790 -19.50 24.79 24.93
N TYR A 791 -20.59 24.12 24.55
CA TYR A 791 -20.75 23.49 23.23
C TYR A 791 -21.35 24.45 22.20
N VAL A 792 -22.07 25.48 22.63
CA VAL A 792 -22.82 26.40 21.77
C VAL A 792 -22.06 27.71 21.60
N HIS A 793 -21.84 28.12 20.36
CA HIS A 793 -21.12 29.34 20.00
C HIS A 793 -21.99 30.22 19.10
N ALA A 794 -22.20 31.47 19.50
CA ALA A 794 -23.00 32.43 18.73
C ALA A 794 -22.13 33.20 17.72
N VAL A 795 -22.65 33.37 16.52
CA VAL A 795 -22.08 34.21 15.47
C VAL A 795 -23.16 35.20 15.02
N ARG A 796 -22.78 36.47 14.84
CA ARG A 796 -23.72 37.53 14.48
C ARG A 796 -23.76 37.72 12.97
N THR A 797 -24.97 37.73 12.41
CA THR A 797 -25.19 38.01 10.99
C THR A 797 -26.51 38.75 10.79
N SER A 798 -26.62 39.49 9.69
CA SER A 798 -27.86 40.21 9.35
C SER A 798 -28.77 39.27 8.58
N ARG A 799 -30.02 39.10 9.02
CA ARG A 799 -31.01 38.23 8.37
C ARG A 799 -32.34 38.93 8.15
N LEU A 800 -33.09 38.38 7.19
CA LEU A 800 -34.43 38.80 6.84
C LEU A 800 -35.43 37.72 7.28
N HIS A 801 -36.46 38.13 8.01
CA HIS A 801 -37.55 37.27 8.47
C HIS A 801 -38.89 37.74 7.91
N LEU A 802 -39.75 36.81 7.52
CA LEU A 802 -41.10 37.14 7.06
C LEU A 802 -41.97 37.53 8.26
N LEU A 803 -42.46 38.78 8.28
CA LEU A 803 -43.18 39.33 9.43
C LEU A 803 -44.66 38.91 9.46
N GLN A 804 -45.28 38.81 8.30
CA GLN A 804 -46.71 38.47 8.14
C GLN A 804 -46.94 37.69 6.84
N THR A 805 -48.10 37.04 6.73
CA THR A 805 -48.50 36.34 5.51
C THR A 805 -48.55 37.33 4.33
N PRO A 806 -47.89 37.03 3.20
CA PRO A 806 -47.97 37.86 2.00
C PRO A 806 -49.42 38.03 1.54
N ALA A 807 -49.77 39.23 1.06
CA ALA A 807 -51.10 39.52 0.55
C ALA A 807 -51.03 39.99 -0.91
N LEU A 808 -51.96 39.53 -1.73
CA LEU A 808 -52.12 39.94 -3.12
C LEU A 808 -53.61 40.14 -3.41
N VAL A 809 -53.97 41.35 -3.84
CA VAL A 809 -55.37 41.80 -3.97
C VAL A 809 -55.60 42.37 -5.37
N ILE A 810 -56.76 42.05 -5.96
CA ILE A 810 -57.22 42.65 -7.21
C ILE A 810 -58.17 43.82 -6.89
N GLU A 811 -57.81 45.01 -7.36
CA GLU A 811 -58.58 46.24 -7.17
C GLU A 811 -59.49 46.52 -8.38
N THR A 812 -60.82 46.56 -8.16
CA THR A 812 -61.80 46.82 -9.23
C THR A 812 -62.29 48.27 -9.18
N GLN A 813 -62.06 49.06 -10.25
CA GLN A 813 -62.40 50.49 -10.28
C GLN A 813 -63.91 50.82 -10.23
N ASP A 814 -64.80 49.85 -10.49
CA ASP A 814 -66.24 50.11 -10.68
C ASP A 814 -67.17 49.66 -9.53
N SER A 815 -66.66 49.04 -8.45
CA SER A 815 -67.54 48.48 -7.40
C SER A 815 -67.05 48.58 -5.95
N GLY A 816 -65.82 49.03 -5.70
CA GLY A 816 -65.24 49.01 -4.35
C GLY A 816 -65.07 47.61 -3.75
N PHE A 817 -65.20 46.55 -4.57
CA PHE A 817 -64.88 45.18 -4.18
C PHE A 817 -63.40 44.89 -4.45
N GLU A 818 -62.69 44.57 -3.38
CA GLU A 818 -61.35 44.00 -3.40
C GLU A 818 -61.48 42.47 -3.38
N LYS A 819 -60.90 41.78 -4.39
CA LYS A 819 -60.80 40.32 -4.36
C LYS A 819 -59.41 39.96 -3.83
N GLU A 820 -59.37 39.49 -2.58
CA GLU A 820 -58.17 38.93 -1.97
C GLU A 820 -57.90 37.55 -2.57
N LEU A 821 -56.69 37.35 -3.10
CA LEU A 821 -56.25 36.05 -3.60
C LEU A 821 -55.79 35.17 -2.43
N VAL A 822 -55.91 33.86 -2.58
CA VAL A 822 -55.57 32.90 -1.52
C VAL A 822 -54.10 32.54 -1.58
N TYR A 823 -53.35 32.83 -0.52
CA TYR A 823 -51.95 32.45 -0.38
C TYR A 823 -51.80 30.91 -0.38
N ARG A 824 -50.81 30.37 -1.13
CA ARG A 824 -50.57 28.93 -1.41
C ARG A 824 -51.57 28.22 -2.31
N GLU A 825 -52.58 28.92 -2.83
CA GLU A 825 -53.48 28.39 -3.87
C GLU A 825 -53.40 29.24 -5.14
N ASP A 826 -53.69 30.54 -5.01
CA ASP A 826 -53.63 31.50 -6.11
C ASP A 826 -52.20 32.03 -6.33
N PHE A 827 -51.49 32.29 -5.24
CA PHE A 827 -50.14 32.87 -5.28
C PHE A 827 -49.28 32.45 -4.09
N VAL A 828 -47.95 32.53 -4.24
CA VAL A 828 -46.98 32.50 -3.13
C VAL A 828 -45.91 33.56 -3.36
N ASP A 829 -45.18 33.93 -2.31
CA ASP A 829 -44.05 34.82 -2.42
C ASP A 829 -42.89 34.19 -3.19
N PHE A 830 -42.11 35.02 -3.86
CA PHE A 830 -40.87 34.60 -4.50
C PHE A 830 -39.72 34.61 -3.48
N GLY A 831 -39.78 33.68 -2.52
CA GLY A 831 -38.73 33.47 -1.52
C GLY A 831 -37.45 32.91 -2.17
N GLY A 832 -36.29 33.47 -1.84
CA GLY A 832 -35.02 33.12 -2.50
C GLY A 832 -33.99 34.26 -2.53
N PRO A 833 -32.89 34.10 -3.30
CA PRO A 833 -31.91 35.16 -3.49
C PRO A 833 -32.49 36.32 -4.32
N GLY A 834 -32.56 37.52 -3.73
CA GLY A 834 -33.00 38.74 -4.43
C GLY A 834 -33.83 39.68 -3.54
N GLU A 835 -34.02 40.92 -3.99
CA GLU A 835 -34.86 41.92 -3.33
C GLU A 835 -36.31 41.84 -3.83
N THR A 836 -37.00 40.75 -3.47
CA THR A 836 -38.35 40.42 -3.98
C THR A 836 -39.49 40.81 -3.05
N TYR A 837 -39.23 41.71 -2.09
CA TYR A 837 -40.16 42.09 -1.02
C TYR A 837 -40.58 43.56 -1.10
N GLY A 838 -41.46 44.01 -0.21
CA GLY A 838 -41.98 45.38 -0.17
C GLY A 838 -43.49 45.45 -0.45
N GLU A 839 -43.98 46.67 -0.60
CA GLU A 839 -45.38 46.97 -0.92
C GLU A 839 -45.45 47.76 -2.22
N ALA A 840 -46.25 47.28 -3.17
CA ALA A 840 -46.44 47.94 -4.44
C ALA A 840 -47.82 47.66 -5.03
N PHE A 841 -48.25 48.54 -5.92
CA PHE A 841 -49.45 48.35 -6.72
C PHE A 841 -49.16 48.72 -8.18
N GLY A 842 -49.93 48.19 -9.11
CA GLY A 842 -49.77 48.51 -10.53
C GLY A 842 -50.84 47.90 -11.40
N SER A 843 -51.06 48.50 -12.57
CA SER A 843 -51.94 47.92 -13.58
C SER A 843 -51.26 46.73 -14.25
N VAL A 844 -51.97 45.61 -14.34
CA VAL A 844 -51.43 44.36 -14.89
C VAL A 844 -51.14 44.48 -16.38
N ILE A 845 -49.96 44.03 -16.79
CA ILE A 845 -49.62 43.76 -18.20
C ILE A 845 -48.86 42.44 -18.30
N GLY A 846 -49.13 41.66 -19.34
CA GLY A 846 -48.31 40.52 -19.73
C GLY A 846 -47.10 40.98 -20.52
N LEU A 847 -45.91 40.47 -20.18
CA LEU A 847 -44.65 40.74 -20.89
C LEU A 847 -43.94 39.42 -21.22
N ALA A 848 -43.62 39.21 -22.49
CA ALA A 848 -42.90 38.02 -22.95
C ALA A 848 -41.72 38.38 -23.84
N TYR A 849 -40.69 37.53 -23.80
CA TYR A 849 -39.45 37.72 -24.55
C TYR A 849 -39.22 36.64 -25.59
N GLY A 850 -38.71 37.03 -26.75
CA GLY A 850 -38.12 36.10 -27.72
C GLY A 850 -36.76 35.54 -27.26
N PRO A 851 -36.26 34.47 -27.89
CA PRO A 851 -35.00 33.82 -27.52
C PRO A 851 -33.77 34.61 -28.00
N GLY A 852 -32.87 35.09 -27.12
CA GLY A 852 -31.62 35.75 -27.56
C GLY A 852 -31.04 36.84 -26.64
N ASP A 853 -30.10 37.63 -27.19
CA ASP A 853 -29.20 38.60 -26.52
C ASP A 853 -29.91 39.63 -25.61
N GLU A 854 -29.56 39.59 -24.31
CA GLU A 854 -30.09 40.47 -23.26
C GLU A 854 -29.96 41.97 -23.58
N LYS A 855 -28.91 42.36 -24.33
CA LYS A 855 -28.72 43.77 -24.71
C LYS A 855 -29.81 44.28 -25.66
N ALA A 856 -30.27 43.43 -26.58
CA ALA A 856 -31.34 43.79 -27.52
C ALA A 856 -32.68 43.93 -26.81
N ILE A 857 -32.95 43.04 -25.85
CA ILE A 857 -34.13 43.09 -24.98
C ILE A 857 -34.14 44.38 -24.15
N LEU A 858 -33.02 44.72 -23.52
CA LEU A 858 -32.86 45.97 -22.75
C LEU A 858 -33.12 47.23 -23.58
N GLN A 859 -32.66 47.28 -24.84
CA GLN A 859 -32.91 48.42 -25.72
C GLN A 859 -34.41 48.58 -25.99
N ASN A 860 -35.11 47.49 -26.30
CA ASN A 860 -36.55 47.52 -26.58
C ASN A 860 -37.40 47.82 -25.33
N LEU A 861 -36.94 47.44 -24.14
CA LEU A 861 -37.59 47.76 -22.87
C LEU A 861 -37.40 49.21 -22.42
N SER A 862 -36.25 49.83 -22.75
CA SER A 862 -35.89 51.18 -22.29
C SER A 862 -36.86 52.29 -22.74
N GLY A 863 -37.69 52.03 -23.76
CA GLY A 863 -38.72 52.95 -24.24
C GLY A 863 -40.09 52.86 -23.54
N LEU A 864 -40.25 51.96 -22.56
CA LEU A 864 -41.53 51.67 -21.90
C LEU A 864 -41.58 52.26 -20.49
N THR A 865 -42.75 52.77 -20.11
CA THR A 865 -43.05 53.19 -18.73
C THR A 865 -43.59 52.01 -17.93
N LEU A 866 -42.72 51.36 -17.15
CA LEU A 866 -43.08 50.17 -16.35
C LEU A 866 -43.27 50.45 -14.85
N LEU A 867 -42.92 51.65 -14.38
CA LEU A 867 -42.86 52.00 -12.95
C LEU A 867 -44.21 51.94 -12.22
N ASP A 868 -45.34 51.95 -12.95
CA ASP A 868 -46.70 51.86 -12.43
C ASP A 868 -47.40 50.55 -12.85
N LYS A 869 -46.64 49.57 -13.35
CA LYS A 869 -47.17 48.34 -13.96
C LYS A 869 -46.78 47.09 -13.17
N ALA A 870 -47.76 46.19 -13.05
CA ALA A 870 -47.59 44.84 -12.53
C ALA A 870 -47.32 43.87 -13.70
N LEU A 871 -46.11 43.30 -13.77
CA LEU A 871 -45.70 42.47 -14.91
C LEU A 871 -46.05 41.00 -14.70
N ILE A 872 -46.87 40.42 -15.58
CA ILE A 872 -47.04 38.97 -15.69
C ILE A 872 -46.00 38.43 -16.65
N ILE A 873 -45.16 37.51 -16.19
CA ILE A 873 -44.07 36.90 -16.97
C ILE A 873 -44.02 35.39 -16.80
N ARG A 874 -43.44 34.68 -17.79
CA ARG A 874 -43.19 33.24 -17.68
C ARG A 874 -42.02 32.97 -16.73
N ALA A 875 -42.03 31.83 -16.02
CA ALA A 875 -40.92 31.39 -15.18
C ALA A 875 -39.55 31.42 -15.89
N GLU A 876 -39.51 30.98 -17.16
CA GLU A 876 -38.29 30.95 -18.00
C GLU A 876 -37.81 32.33 -18.46
N ASP A 877 -38.67 33.35 -18.36
CA ASP A 877 -38.38 34.73 -18.72
C ASP A 877 -37.93 35.56 -17.50
N TYR A 878 -38.12 35.05 -16.28
CA TYR A 878 -37.67 35.68 -15.05
C TYR A 878 -36.14 35.75 -14.99
N GLY A 879 -35.60 36.88 -14.51
CA GLY A 879 -34.16 37.14 -14.43
C GLY A 879 -33.54 37.79 -15.67
N LYS A 880 -34.31 37.97 -16.76
CA LYS A 880 -33.86 38.75 -17.94
C LYS A 880 -33.78 40.25 -17.59
N ALA A 881 -32.85 40.95 -18.24
CA ALA A 881 -32.53 42.33 -17.92
C ALA A 881 -33.67 43.33 -18.26
N GLY A 882 -33.96 44.27 -17.35
CA GLY A 882 -34.96 45.35 -17.51
C GLY A 882 -36.26 45.19 -16.70
N LEU A 883 -36.41 44.08 -15.95
CA LEU A 883 -37.56 43.83 -15.06
C LEU A 883 -37.60 44.72 -13.81
N ASN A 884 -36.45 45.20 -13.33
CA ASN A 884 -36.32 46.00 -12.10
C ASN A 884 -36.99 47.39 -12.15
N ASN A 885 -37.55 47.78 -13.30
CA ASN A 885 -38.28 49.03 -13.49
C ASN A 885 -39.80 48.87 -13.29
N ALA A 886 -40.29 47.66 -12.97
CA ALA A 886 -41.70 47.38 -12.69
C ALA A 886 -42.09 47.75 -11.25
N SER A 887 -43.38 47.95 -10.99
CA SER A 887 -43.86 48.14 -9.61
C SER A 887 -43.96 46.83 -8.84
N LEU A 888 -44.47 45.76 -9.47
CA LEU A 888 -44.47 44.40 -8.94
C LEU A 888 -44.42 43.37 -10.07
N ILE A 889 -43.96 42.15 -9.77
CA ILE A 889 -43.75 41.08 -10.75
C ILE A 889 -44.55 39.85 -10.34
N LEU A 890 -45.28 39.27 -11.30
CA LEU A 890 -46.07 38.06 -11.14
C LEU A 890 -45.54 37.00 -12.10
N VAL A 891 -44.95 35.94 -11.55
CA VAL A 891 -44.30 34.89 -12.31
C VAL A 891 -45.22 33.68 -12.41
N ILE A 892 -45.54 33.27 -13.64
CA ILE A 892 -46.42 32.13 -13.88
C ILE A 892 -45.67 30.84 -13.61
N SER A 893 -46.19 30.01 -12.71
CA SER A 893 -45.71 28.64 -12.48
C SER A 893 -46.78 27.61 -12.82
N SER A 894 -46.37 26.54 -13.52
CA SER A 894 -47.15 25.32 -13.69
C SER A 894 -46.77 24.22 -12.69
N ASP A 895 -45.77 24.46 -11.83
CA ASP A 895 -45.29 23.50 -10.83
C ASP A 895 -46.03 23.68 -9.51
N GLU A 896 -46.88 22.73 -9.17
CA GLU A 896 -47.65 22.69 -7.91
C GLU A 896 -46.74 22.65 -6.67
N LYS A 897 -45.50 22.16 -6.80
CA LYS A 897 -44.55 22.10 -5.67
C LYS A 897 -44.22 23.49 -5.11
N ILE A 898 -44.17 24.52 -5.97
CA ILE A 898 -43.83 25.89 -5.55
C ILE A 898 -44.82 26.42 -4.50
N PHE A 899 -46.10 26.00 -4.58
CA PHE A 899 -47.15 26.45 -3.67
C PHE A 899 -47.15 25.74 -2.31
N THR A 900 -46.41 24.63 -2.20
CA THR A 900 -46.28 23.86 -0.95
C THR A 900 -44.90 24.00 -0.31
N GLN A 901 -43.90 24.42 -1.08
CA GLN A 901 -42.53 24.65 -0.64
C GLN A 901 -42.40 25.98 0.11
N LYS A 902 -41.59 26.03 1.18
CA LYS A 902 -41.17 27.28 1.83
C LYS A 902 -39.69 27.56 1.51
N LYS A 903 -39.33 28.82 1.31
CA LYS A 903 -37.94 29.26 1.13
C LYS A 903 -37.68 30.46 2.05
N LEU A 904 -36.48 30.51 2.64
CA LEU A 904 -36.07 31.65 3.46
C LEU A 904 -35.50 32.77 2.59
N TYR A 905 -35.62 34.01 3.07
CA TYR A 905 -35.04 35.18 2.42
C TYR A 905 -33.55 35.34 2.77
N PHE A 906 -32.79 35.85 1.81
CA PHE A 906 -31.36 36.02 1.88
C PHE A 906 -31.03 37.51 1.96
N THR A 907 -30.02 37.90 2.75
CA THR A 907 -29.52 39.28 2.75
C THR A 907 -28.68 39.51 1.50
N PRO A 908 -29.07 40.41 0.57
CA PRO A 908 -28.34 40.59 -0.69
C PRO A 908 -27.01 41.33 -0.47
N PHE A 909 -25.98 40.95 -1.24
CA PHE A 909 -24.67 41.63 -1.24
C PHE A 909 -24.73 43.07 -1.79
N TYR A 910 -25.70 43.36 -2.66
CA TYR A 910 -25.94 44.68 -3.23
C TYR A 910 -27.38 45.10 -2.93
N ARG A 911 -27.55 46.28 -2.33
CA ARG A 911 -28.87 46.86 -2.09
C ARG A 911 -29.34 47.63 -3.35
N GLY A 912 -30.43 47.17 -3.95
CA GLY A 912 -31.12 47.79 -5.08
C GLY A 912 -32.46 48.41 -4.66
N ASN A 913 -33.37 48.58 -5.63
CA ASN A 913 -34.77 48.87 -5.33
C ASN A 913 -35.52 47.54 -5.27
N PRO A 914 -36.12 47.17 -4.13
CA PRO A 914 -36.85 45.92 -4.00
C PRO A 914 -38.14 45.98 -4.84
N THR A 915 -38.40 44.90 -5.58
CA THR A 915 -39.62 44.76 -6.41
C THR A 915 -40.40 43.53 -5.92
N PRO A 916 -41.56 43.72 -5.26
CA PRO A 916 -42.39 42.61 -4.79
C PRO A 916 -42.66 41.62 -5.91
N THR A 917 -42.23 40.38 -5.72
CA THR A 917 -42.36 39.32 -6.73
C THR A 917 -43.14 38.16 -6.14
N PHE A 918 -44.14 37.68 -6.89
CA PHE A 918 -44.99 36.56 -6.50
C PHE A 918 -44.99 35.48 -7.58
N TRP A 919 -45.00 34.22 -7.17
CA TRP A 919 -45.45 33.12 -8.03
C TRP A 919 -46.96 33.13 -8.06
N ILE A 920 -47.55 32.99 -9.25
CA ILE A 920 -49.00 32.89 -9.44
C ILE A 920 -49.36 31.61 -10.18
N SER A 921 -50.50 31.04 -9.83
CA SER A 921 -51.04 29.84 -10.47
C SER A 921 -51.42 30.12 -11.92
N GLU A 922 -51.47 29.10 -12.78
CA GLU A 922 -51.96 29.27 -14.16
C GLU A 922 -53.41 29.77 -14.20
N THR A 923 -54.23 29.41 -13.22
CA THR A 923 -55.60 29.88 -13.08
C THR A 923 -55.67 31.38 -12.79
N THR A 924 -54.86 31.85 -11.83
CA THR A 924 -54.76 33.28 -11.49
C THR A 924 -54.14 34.07 -12.65
N ALA A 925 -53.11 33.54 -13.30
CA ALA A 925 -52.50 34.16 -14.47
C ALA A 925 -53.49 34.33 -15.63
N ASN A 926 -54.32 33.32 -15.90
CA ASN A 926 -55.34 33.40 -16.94
C ASN A 926 -56.45 34.41 -16.59
N GLU A 927 -56.86 34.50 -15.31
CA GLU A 927 -57.81 35.51 -14.83
C GLU A 927 -57.24 36.92 -15.04
N LEU A 928 -56.00 37.18 -14.60
CA LEU A 928 -55.38 38.48 -14.75
C LEU A 928 -55.13 38.87 -16.22
N LEU A 929 -54.64 37.95 -17.05
CA LEU A 929 -54.44 38.18 -18.49
C LEU A 929 -55.74 38.42 -19.24
N SER A 930 -56.87 37.85 -18.79
CA SER A 930 -58.18 38.11 -19.38
C SER A 930 -58.60 39.57 -19.26
N SER A 931 -58.19 40.25 -18.17
CA SER A 931 -58.40 41.69 -18.01
C SER A 931 -57.55 42.54 -18.96
N CYS A 932 -56.45 41.98 -19.46
CA CYS A 932 -55.52 42.60 -20.41
C CYS A 932 -55.88 42.34 -21.88
N GLY A 933 -57.07 41.78 -22.16
CA GLY A 933 -57.50 41.41 -23.51
C GLY A 933 -56.78 40.18 -24.10
N SER A 934 -56.18 39.33 -23.26
CA SER A 934 -55.45 38.11 -23.67
C SER A 934 -55.91 36.89 -22.88
N SER A 935 -55.37 35.71 -23.18
CA SER A 935 -55.53 34.49 -22.37
C SER A 935 -54.18 33.85 -22.13
N LEU A 936 -54.03 32.98 -21.13
CA LEU A 936 -52.75 32.32 -20.86
C LEU A 936 -52.22 31.55 -22.08
N ASN A 937 -53.11 30.86 -22.80
CA ASN A 937 -52.75 30.12 -24.01
C ASN A 937 -52.29 31.05 -25.14
N GLN A 938 -53.01 32.16 -25.35
CA GLN A 938 -52.63 33.15 -26.36
C GLN A 938 -51.30 33.82 -26.00
N PHE A 939 -51.11 34.19 -24.73
CA PHE A 939 -49.87 34.78 -24.21
C PHE A 939 -48.66 33.87 -24.43
N LYS A 940 -48.78 32.58 -24.07
CA LYS A 940 -47.72 31.58 -24.33
C LYS A 940 -47.47 31.38 -25.83
N GLN A 941 -48.52 31.39 -26.66
CA GLN A 941 -48.40 31.22 -28.10
C GLN A 941 -47.67 32.41 -28.76
N GLU A 942 -48.05 33.64 -28.42
CA GLU A 942 -47.39 34.85 -28.90
C GLU A 942 -45.92 34.87 -28.46
N ALA A 943 -45.65 34.53 -27.20
CA ALA A 943 -44.30 34.44 -26.66
C ALA A 943 -43.40 33.45 -27.43
N ASN A 944 -43.95 32.30 -27.87
CA ASN A 944 -43.21 31.30 -28.63
C ASN A 944 -42.99 31.68 -30.10
N ASN A 945 -43.75 32.63 -30.63
CA ASN A 945 -43.63 33.12 -32.01
C ASN A 945 -42.65 34.30 -32.15
N LEU A 946 -42.13 34.83 -31.04
CA LEU A 946 -41.19 35.95 -31.04
C LEU A 946 -39.82 35.56 -31.61
N GLU A 947 -39.28 36.41 -32.48
CA GLU A 947 -37.89 36.30 -32.93
C GLU A 947 -36.90 36.82 -31.86
N ALA A 948 -35.61 36.54 -32.06
CA ALA A 948 -34.57 36.95 -31.12
C ALA A 948 -34.55 38.46 -30.86
N GLY A 949 -34.66 38.86 -29.59
CA GLY A 949 -34.65 40.26 -29.15
C GLY A 949 -36.01 40.98 -29.27
N GLN A 950 -37.06 40.35 -29.82
CA GLN A 950 -38.42 40.91 -29.81
C GLN A 950 -39.09 40.75 -28.44
N ILE A 951 -40.01 41.65 -28.14
CA ILE A 951 -40.85 41.63 -26.93
C ILE A 951 -42.33 41.68 -27.31
N TYR A 952 -43.17 41.03 -26.52
CA TYR A 952 -44.63 41.10 -26.62
C TYR A 952 -45.22 41.68 -25.34
N ILE A 953 -46.19 42.60 -25.47
CA ILE A 953 -46.84 43.29 -24.35
C ILE A 953 -48.35 43.30 -24.58
N THR A 954 -49.13 42.99 -23.55
CA THR A 954 -50.60 43.07 -23.60
C THR A 954 -51.12 44.49 -23.32
N GLU A 955 -52.43 44.70 -23.48
CA GLU A 955 -53.06 45.94 -23.00
C GLU A 955 -53.05 45.99 -21.45
N PRO A 956 -53.03 47.18 -20.81
CA PRO A 956 -53.20 47.33 -19.36
C PRO A 956 -54.55 46.81 -18.88
N GLY A 957 -54.53 45.91 -17.90
CA GLY A 957 -55.72 45.30 -17.29
C GLY A 957 -56.07 45.91 -15.93
N VAL A 958 -56.64 45.09 -15.04
CA VAL A 958 -56.98 45.48 -13.66
C VAL A 958 -55.74 45.91 -12.86
N THR A 959 -55.94 46.69 -11.80
CA THR A 959 -54.88 47.02 -10.85
C THR A 959 -54.78 45.93 -9.80
N VAL A 960 -53.56 45.56 -9.44
CA VAL A 960 -53.27 44.64 -8.33
C VAL A 960 -52.37 45.33 -7.33
N SER A 961 -52.58 45.03 -6.05
CA SER A 961 -51.73 45.45 -4.94
C SER A 961 -51.17 44.23 -4.23
N GLY A 962 -49.86 44.25 -3.94
CA GLY A 962 -49.13 43.14 -3.35
C GLY A 962 -48.24 43.62 -2.21
N SER A 963 -48.18 42.85 -1.12
CA SER A 963 -47.32 43.11 0.03
C SER A 963 -46.56 41.87 0.47
N ILE A 964 -45.24 42.02 0.62
CA ILE A 964 -44.34 41.06 1.27
C ILE A 964 -43.54 41.87 2.29
N ILE A 965 -43.86 41.73 3.58
CA ILE A 965 -43.23 42.52 4.64
C ILE A 965 -42.19 41.65 5.36
N LEU A 966 -40.95 42.09 5.29
CA LEU A 966 -39.82 41.47 5.98
C LEU A 966 -39.34 42.34 7.15
N GLU A 967 -38.88 41.70 8.21
CA GLU A 967 -38.11 42.30 9.29
C GLU A 967 -36.62 42.06 9.03
N GLU A 968 -35.83 43.13 8.85
CA GLU A 968 -34.37 43.05 8.83
C GLU A 968 -33.84 43.16 10.26
N ARG A 969 -33.20 42.08 10.73
CA ARG A 969 -32.51 42.07 12.03
C ARG A 969 -31.02 42.06 11.79
N LEU A 970 -30.37 43.15 12.20
CA LEU A 970 -28.96 43.45 11.89
C LEU A 970 -27.96 42.74 12.80
N ASP A 971 -28.42 42.13 13.90
CA ASP A 971 -27.58 41.51 14.94
C ASP A 971 -28.16 40.15 15.36
N ASP A 972 -28.73 39.39 14.40
CA ASP A 972 -29.22 38.06 14.70
C ASP A 972 -28.05 37.13 15.03
N GLU A 973 -28.19 36.43 16.15
CA GLU A 973 -27.24 35.42 16.58
C GLU A 973 -27.67 34.08 15.99
N TYR A 974 -26.79 33.50 15.18
CA TYR A 974 -26.91 32.11 14.76
C TYR A 974 -25.89 31.26 15.50
N HIS A 975 -26.31 30.04 15.84
CA HIS A 975 -25.55 29.20 16.74
C HIS A 975 -24.84 28.08 15.98
N VAL A 976 -23.65 27.75 16.45
CA VAL A 976 -22.88 26.58 16.03
C VAL A 976 -22.64 25.73 17.27
N VAL A 977 -22.92 24.44 17.17
CA VAL A 977 -22.72 23.47 18.24
C VAL A 977 -21.52 22.60 17.91
N VAL A 978 -20.51 22.60 18.78
CA VAL A 978 -19.25 21.90 18.52
C VAL A 978 -18.92 20.90 19.62
N GLY A 979 -18.71 19.65 19.21
CA GLY A 979 -18.25 18.56 20.05
C GLY A 979 -16.93 18.00 19.53
N VAL A 980 -16.01 17.68 20.42
CA VAL A 980 -14.67 17.20 20.10
C VAL A 980 -14.48 15.79 20.63
N LEU A 981 -13.99 14.90 19.77
CA LEU A 981 -13.46 13.59 20.15
C LEU A 981 -11.93 13.63 20.00
N PRO A 982 -11.18 13.78 21.11
CA PRO A 982 -9.72 13.89 21.07
C PRO A 982 -9.07 12.65 20.45
N GLY A 983 -8.07 12.87 19.60
CA GLY A 983 -7.24 11.79 19.07
C GLY A 983 -6.25 11.25 20.09
N GLU A 984 -5.94 9.95 20.03
CA GLU A 984 -4.89 9.32 20.87
C GLU A 984 -3.49 9.41 20.24
N GLY A 985 -3.37 10.04 19.06
CA GLY A 985 -2.14 10.12 18.27
C GLY A 985 -1.11 11.14 18.75
N ALA A 986 -1.17 11.60 20.01
CA ALA A 986 -0.25 12.59 20.59
C ALA A 986 1.23 12.21 20.46
N ALA A 987 1.51 10.91 20.57
CA ALA A 987 2.86 10.38 20.46
C ALA A 987 3.30 10.17 19.01
N VAL A 988 2.38 10.22 18.03
CA VAL A 988 2.64 9.89 16.62
C VAL A 988 2.83 11.17 15.83
N MET A 989 4.01 11.37 15.24
CA MET A 989 4.28 12.55 14.41
C MET A 989 4.21 12.31 12.92
N GLN A 990 3.52 13.24 12.23
CA GLN A 990 3.47 13.39 10.79
C GLN A 990 3.81 14.84 10.45
N ASN A 991 4.76 15.05 9.51
CA ASN A 991 5.20 16.38 9.08
C ASN A 991 5.68 17.34 10.20
N GLY A 992 6.12 16.83 11.35
CA GLY A 992 6.60 17.64 12.48
C GLY A 992 5.51 18.06 13.49
N HIS A 993 4.29 17.54 13.36
CA HIS A 993 3.19 17.74 14.31
C HIS A 993 2.65 16.39 14.78
N ALA A 994 2.11 16.34 16.00
CA ALA A 994 1.43 15.16 16.53
C ALA A 994 0.08 14.95 15.82
N LEU A 995 -0.33 13.69 15.61
CA LEU A 995 -1.55 13.37 14.85
C LEU A 995 -2.82 13.82 15.56
N ASP A 996 -2.82 13.91 16.88
CA ASP A 996 -3.95 14.47 17.64
C ASP A 996 -4.16 15.96 17.34
N ASN A 997 -3.14 16.68 16.85
CA ASN A 997 -3.28 18.05 16.35
C ASN A 997 -3.88 18.13 14.93
N GLU A 998 -3.94 17.02 14.19
CA GLU A 998 -4.67 16.96 12.91
C GLU A 998 -6.14 16.69 13.17
N VAL A 999 -7.02 17.41 12.46
CA VAL A 999 -8.47 17.33 12.66
C VAL A 999 -9.22 16.89 11.41
N THR A 1000 -10.06 15.86 11.58
CA THR A 1000 -11.15 15.53 10.66
C THR A 1000 -12.41 16.26 11.14
N VAL A 1001 -12.92 17.20 10.34
CA VAL A 1001 -14.21 17.85 10.64
C VAL A 1001 -15.34 17.05 10.02
N VAL A 1002 -16.37 16.77 10.81
CA VAL A 1002 -17.62 16.17 10.35
C VAL A 1002 -18.74 17.13 10.70
N SER A 1003 -19.50 17.54 9.69
CA SER A 1003 -20.50 18.59 9.85
C SER A 1003 -21.85 18.22 9.25
N ALA A 1004 -22.89 18.80 9.85
CA ALA A 1004 -24.27 18.72 9.40
C ALA A 1004 -25.00 19.99 9.83
N TYR A 1005 -25.92 20.50 9.01
CA TYR A 1005 -26.78 21.61 9.42
C TYR A 1005 -28.02 21.10 10.14
N TYR A 1006 -28.53 21.90 11.08
CA TYR A 1006 -29.71 21.56 11.88
C TYR A 1006 -30.86 22.56 11.72
N ASP A 1007 -30.60 23.74 11.13
CA ASP A 1007 -31.63 24.73 10.91
C ASP A 1007 -32.68 24.21 9.94
N GLY A 1008 -33.93 24.59 10.21
CA GLY A 1008 -35.07 24.32 9.36
C GLY A 1008 -35.70 25.62 8.88
N LEU A 1009 -36.84 25.49 8.21
CA LEU A 1009 -37.55 26.64 7.64
C LEU A 1009 -38.40 27.40 8.67
N GLY A 1010 -38.58 26.89 9.90
CA GLY A 1010 -39.42 27.50 10.93
C GLY A 1010 -40.92 27.42 10.69
N SER A 1011 -41.67 28.05 11.60
CA SER A 1011 -43.10 28.31 11.44
C SER A 1011 -43.35 29.48 10.49
N GLN A 1012 -44.40 29.41 9.69
CA GLN A 1012 -44.86 30.55 8.92
C GLN A 1012 -45.88 31.40 9.72
N PRO A 1013 -46.12 32.69 9.39
CA PRO A 1013 -47.14 33.49 10.09
C PRO A 1013 -48.57 32.91 10.03
N ASP A 1014 -48.84 31.94 9.15
CA ASP A 1014 -50.09 31.16 9.10
C ASP A 1014 -50.14 29.99 10.12
N GLY A 1015 -49.04 29.76 10.87
CA GLY A 1015 -48.94 28.73 11.91
C GLY A 1015 -48.45 27.37 11.42
N ILE A 1016 -48.15 27.18 10.13
CA ILE A 1016 -47.66 25.91 9.58
C ILE A 1016 -46.18 25.72 9.94
N ILE A 1017 -45.82 24.53 10.46
CA ILE A 1017 -44.45 24.15 10.81
C ILE A 1017 -43.88 23.20 9.76
N TYR A 1018 -42.69 23.53 9.26
CA TYR A 1018 -41.91 22.69 8.35
C TYR A 1018 -40.95 21.80 9.14
N PRO A 1019 -41.13 20.47 9.14
CA PRO A 1019 -40.39 19.62 10.08
C PRO A 1019 -38.92 19.44 9.70
N GLY A 1020 -38.56 19.23 8.43
CA GLY A 1020 -37.15 19.06 8.02
C GLY A 1020 -36.54 17.71 8.43
N ALA A 1021 -37.33 16.63 8.43
CA ALA A 1021 -36.92 15.32 8.96
C ALA A 1021 -35.72 14.71 8.22
N ASN A 1022 -35.73 14.72 6.89
CA ASN A 1022 -34.65 14.23 6.06
C ASN A 1022 -33.63 15.32 5.79
N ASP A 1023 -34.08 16.53 5.42
CA ASP A 1023 -33.23 17.62 4.94
C ASP A 1023 -32.06 17.91 5.90
N ASN A 1024 -32.40 18.21 7.16
CA ASN A 1024 -31.45 18.56 8.21
C ASN A 1024 -31.35 17.49 9.33
N ALA A 1025 -32.47 17.10 9.95
CA ALA A 1025 -32.44 16.28 11.17
C ALA A 1025 -31.78 14.89 10.98
N SER A 1026 -31.95 14.27 9.81
CA SER A 1026 -31.36 12.96 9.51
C SER A 1026 -29.82 12.97 9.51
N GLY A 1027 -29.20 14.06 9.02
CA GLY A 1027 -27.75 14.21 9.00
C GLY A 1027 -27.17 14.33 10.41
N VAL A 1028 -27.80 15.14 11.24
CA VAL A 1028 -27.43 15.34 12.66
C VAL A 1028 -27.53 14.05 13.46
N ALA A 1029 -28.63 13.32 13.32
CA ALA A 1029 -28.86 12.07 14.06
C ALA A 1029 -27.89 10.96 13.63
N VAL A 1030 -27.61 10.84 12.33
CA VAL A 1030 -26.58 9.89 11.83
C VAL A 1030 -25.21 10.24 12.39
N LEU A 1031 -24.88 11.53 12.50
CA LEU A 1031 -23.63 11.99 13.08
C LEU A 1031 -23.53 11.65 14.58
N PHE A 1032 -24.60 11.82 15.36
CA PHE A 1032 -24.64 11.40 16.76
C PHE A 1032 -24.39 9.91 16.95
N GLU A 1033 -25.07 9.05 16.19
CA GLU A 1033 -24.83 7.61 16.28
C GLU A 1033 -23.40 7.26 15.85
N THR A 1034 -22.89 7.91 14.80
CA THR A 1034 -21.50 7.72 14.37
C THR A 1034 -20.50 8.11 15.45
N ALA A 1035 -20.74 9.20 16.20
CA ALA A 1035 -19.92 9.60 17.33
C ALA A 1035 -19.91 8.55 18.45
N ARG A 1036 -21.09 7.98 18.79
CA ARG A 1036 -21.20 6.87 19.74
C ARG A 1036 -20.38 5.65 19.29
N GLN A 1037 -20.45 5.30 18.01
CA GLN A 1037 -19.68 4.18 17.47
C GLN A 1037 -18.17 4.41 17.51
N LEU A 1038 -17.71 5.63 17.25
CA LEU A 1038 -16.30 5.97 17.32
C LEU A 1038 -15.76 5.88 18.76
N LEU A 1039 -16.56 6.26 19.75
CA LEU A 1039 -16.25 6.13 21.17
C LEU A 1039 -16.22 4.65 21.63
N ASP A 1040 -17.22 3.86 21.22
CA ASP A 1040 -17.34 2.44 21.59
C ASP A 1040 -16.40 1.52 20.77
N SER A 1041 -15.79 2.04 19.71
CA SER A 1041 -14.91 1.30 18.82
C SER A 1041 -13.66 0.81 19.55
N PRO A 1042 -13.21 -0.45 19.33
CA PRO A 1042 -11.90 -0.92 19.78
C PRO A 1042 -10.74 -0.26 19.02
N TYR A 1043 -11.04 0.65 18.11
CA TYR A 1043 -10.11 1.43 17.31
C TYR A 1043 -10.36 2.92 17.56
N ALA A 1044 -9.89 3.45 18.69
CA ALA A 1044 -9.95 4.88 19.02
C ALA A 1044 -9.30 5.76 17.93
N PRO A 1045 -9.81 6.96 17.63
CA PRO A 1045 -9.24 7.78 16.57
C PRO A 1045 -7.81 8.25 16.92
N SER A 1046 -6.89 8.20 15.96
CA SER A 1046 -5.52 8.74 16.13
C SER A 1046 -5.50 10.26 15.96
N ARG A 1047 -6.31 10.77 15.04
CA ARG A 1047 -6.57 12.19 14.79
C ARG A 1047 -7.76 12.67 15.59
N THR A 1048 -7.79 13.94 15.94
CA THR A 1048 -8.96 14.52 16.61
C THR A 1048 -10.12 14.61 15.61
N VAL A 1049 -11.31 14.17 16.02
CA VAL A 1049 -12.52 14.29 15.20
C VAL A 1049 -13.38 15.39 15.81
N VAL A 1050 -13.67 16.43 15.02
CA VAL A 1050 -14.50 17.57 15.46
C VAL A 1050 -15.85 17.49 14.77
N PHE A 1051 -16.90 17.41 15.58
CA PHE A 1051 -18.28 17.37 15.15
C PHE A 1051 -18.86 18.77 15.21
N ILE A 1052 -19.31 19.30 14.08
CA ILE A 1052 -19.85 20.66 13.99
C ILE A 1052 -21.28 20.61 13.47
N LEU A 1053 -22.22 21.05 14.29
CA LEU A 1053 -23.61 21.26 13.88
C LEU A 1053 -23.83 22.76 13.71
N TRP A 1054 -24.34 23.18 12.56
CA TRP A 1054 -24.41 24.60 12.21
C TRP A 1054 -25.79 25.02 11.69
N SER A 1055 -26.01 26.33 11.65
CA SER A 1055 -27.28 26.97 11.29
C SER A 1055 -27.06 28.02 10.19
N GLY A 1056 -27.89 27.99 9.15
CA GLY A 1056 -27.86 28.92 8.01
C GLY A 1056 -27.91 28.21 6.65
N ALA A 1057 -27.91 26.88 6.61
CA ALA A 1057 -27.89 26.12 5.36
C ALA A 1057 -29.18 26.31 4.55
N GLU A 1058 -30.33 26.42 5.23
CA GLU A 1058 -31.64 26.66 4.60
C GLU A 1058 -31.74 28.07 3.98
N ARG A 1059 -30.84 28.97 4.40
CA ARG A 1059 -30.62 30.29 3.83
C ARG A 1059 -29.48 30.29 2.81
N GLY A 1060 -29.04 29.13 2.34
CA GLY A 1060 -27.93 28.96 1.40
C GLY A 1060 -26.65 29.71 1.79
N GLU A 1061 -26.45 29.96 3.08
CA GLU A 1061 -25.27 30.63 3.60
C GLU A 1061 -24.11 29.61 3.58
N PRO A 1062 -22.97 29.94 2.96
CA PRO A 1062 -21.86 29.00 2.90
C PRO A 1062 -21.18 28.88 4.28
N PHE A 1063 -21.10 27.66 4.84
CA PHE A 1063 -20.38 27.44 6.10
C PHE A 1063 -18.86 27.51 5.90
N ALA A 1064 -18.21 28.46 6.59
CA ALA A 1064 -16.77 28.64 6.57
C ALA A 1064 -16.12 27.96 7.78
N VAL A 1065 -15.82 26.66 7.63
CA VAL A 1065 -15.23 25.82 8.70
C VAL A 1065 -13.97 26.45 9.29
N ASN A 1066 -13.05 26.94 8.44
CA ASN A 1066 -11.77 27.50 8.87
C ASN A 1066 -11.94 28.77 9.71
N ASP A 1067 -12.90 29.62 9.34
CA ASP A 1067 -13.20 30.86 10.07
C ASP A 1067 -13.86 30.55 11.42
N THR A 1068 -14.71 29.52 11.45
CA THR A 1068 -15.38 29.05 12.67
C THR A 1068 -14.41 28.40 13.65
N MET A 1069 -13.50 27.53 13.17
CA MET A 1069 -12.46 26.97 14.01
C MET A 1069 -11.51 28.05 14.55
N GLY A 1070 -11.18 29.05 13.72
CA GLY A 1070 -10.32 30.17 14.12
C GLY A 1070 -10.96 31.11 15.15
N SER A 1071 -12.29 31.16 15.24
CA SER A 1071 -13.00 32.01 16.20
C SER A 1071 -13.24 31.32 17.55
N ILE A 1072 -13.15 29.98 17.63
CA ILE A 1072 -13.35 29.21 18.85
C ILE A 1072 -12.01 28.97 19.55
N ASN A 1073 -11.85 29.56 20.74
CA ASN A 1073 -10.68 29.37 21.60
C ASN A 1073 -10.50 27.88 21.94
N GLY A 1074 -9.37 27.30 21.55
CA GLY A 1074 -9.09 25.87 21.71
C GLY A 1074 -9.09 25.09 20.40
N LEU A 1075 -9.75 25.61 19.34
CA LEU A 1075 -9.70 25.02 18.01
C LEU A 1075 -8.71 25.68 17.05
N SER A 1076 -8.24 26.89 17.38
CA SER A 1076 -7.32 27.68 16.55
C SER A 1076 -5.96 27.01 16.29
N ASP A 1077 -5.55 26.11 17.18
CA ASP A 1077 -4.23 25.47 17.14
C ASP A 1077 -4.24 24.13 16.37
N PHE A 1078 -5.42 23.61 16.04
CA PHE A 1078 -5.57 22.38 15.27
C PHE A 1078 -5.35 22.61 13.77
N ILE A 1079 -4.79 21.60 13.11
CA ILE A 1079 -4.53 21.57 11.68
C ILE A 1079 -5.69 20.85 11.00
N LEU A 1080 -6.51 21.59 10.26
CA LEU A 1080 -7.63 21.03 9.51
C LEU A 1080 -7.12 20.14 8.35
N ASN A 1081 -7.44 18.85 8.41
CA ASN A 1081 -6.96 17.84 7.46
C ASN A 1081 -8.01 17.52 6.38
N GLU A 1082 -9.26 17.30 6.78
CA GLU A 1082 -10.38 17.07 5.86
C GLU A 1082 -11.73 17.48 6.45
N ILE A 1083 -12.72 17.69 5.58
CA ILE A 1083 -14.10 18.04 5.93
C ILE A 1083 -15.08 17.02 5.33
N VAL A 1084 -16.02 16.52 6.12
CA VAL A 1084 -17.11 15.67 5.65
C VAL A 1084 -18.45 16.29 6.04
N GLU A 1085 -19.24 16.70 5.06
CA GLU A 1085 -20.58 17.27 5.26
C GLU A 1085 -21.65 16.21 4.96
N ILE A 1086 -22.63 16.08 5.85
CA ILE A 1086 -23.71 15.10 5.78
C ILE A 1086 -25.06 15.81 5.79
N SER A 1087 -25.93 15.49 4.84
CA SER A 1087 -27.24 16.12 4.68
C SER A 1087 -28.20 15.19 3.93
N GLY A 1088 -29.49 15.16 4.28
CA GLY A 1088 -30.48 14.42 3.49
C GLY A 1088 -30.22 12.92 3.32
N VAL A 1089 -29.98 12.16 4.40
CA VAL A 1089 -29.47 10.78 4.31
C VAL A 1089 -30.50 9.67 4.56
N GLY A 1090 -31.73 10.03 4.95
CA GLY A 1090 -32.79 9.11 5.33
C GLY A 1090 -33.90 8.89 4.29
N ALA A 1091 -34.03 9.75 3.27
CA ALA A 1091 -35.07 9.66 2.24
C ALA A 1091 -34.57 10.07 0.84
N GLY A 1092 -35.34 9.73 -0.20
CA GLY A 1092 -35.05 10.06 -1.61
C GLY A 1092 -35.33 8.92 -2.58
N SER A 1093 -35.61 9.21 -3.86
CA SER A 1093 -36.02 8.22 -4.87
C SER A 1093 -34.88 7.36 -5.44
N GLY A 1094 -33.63 7.79 -5.27
CA GLY A 1094 -32.45 7.10 -5.76
C GLY A 1094 -32.15 5.80 -5.03
N LYS A 1095 -31.29 4.97 -5.62
CA LYS A 1095 -30.89 3.65 -5.09
C LYS A 1095 -29.55 3.65 -4.35
N GLY A 1096 -28.96 4.81 -4.15
CA GLY A 1096 -27.62 4.94 -3.59
C GLY A 1096 -27.33 6.31 -3.03
N ILE A 1097 -26.14 6.44 -2.46
CA ILE A 1097 -25.66 7.65 -1.81
C ILE A 1097 -25.02 8.56 -2.86
N SER A 1098 -25.48 9.80 -2.92
CA SER A 1098 -24.88 10.87 -3.71
C SER A 1098 -23.64 11.42 -3.01
N LEU A 1099 -22.54 11.45 -3.75
CA LEU A 1099 -21.29 12.11 -3.38
C LEU A 1099 -21.23 13.40 -4.19
N GLY A 1100 -21.30 14.56 -3.53
CA GLY A 1100 -21.50 15.85 -4.21
C GLY A 1100 -20.46 16.12 -5.29
N GLY A 1101 -20.87 16.77 -6.39
CA GLY A 1101 -20.04 16.96 -7.58
C GLY A 1101 -18.72 17.72 -7.33
N ASP A 1102 -18.70 18.60 -6.34
CA ASP A 1102 -17.52 19.37 -5.94
C ASP A 1102 -16.63 18.67 -4.90
N SER A 1103 -16.96 17.43 -4.52
CA SER A 1103 -16.16 16.64 -3.57
C SER A 1103 -14.78 16.30 -4.11
N SER A 1104 -13.80 16.24 -3.21
CA SER A 1104 -12.41 15.92 -3.54
C SER A 1104 -12.25 14.48 -4.04
N TYR A 1105 -11.59 14.32 -5.18
CA TYR A 1105 -11.41 13.01 -5.84
C TYR A 1105 -10.88 11.90 -4.91
N ARG A 1106 -9.95 12.26 -4.01
CA ARG A 1106 -9.37 11.32 -3.04
C ARG A 1106 -10.43 10.78 -2.07
N LEU A 1107 -11.28 11.65 -1.53
CA LEU A 1107 -12.34 11.26 -0.60
C LEU A 1107 -13.49 10.54 -1.31
N VAL A 1108 -13.81 10.94 -2.56
CA VAL A 1108 -14.76 10.21 -3.42
C VAL A 1108 -14.30 8.77 -3.64
N LYS A 1109 -13.01 8.56 -3.96
CA LYS A 1109 -12.42 7.22 -4.11
C LYS A 1109 -12.53 6.40 -2.82
N LEU A 1110 -12.22 7.01 -1.67
CA LEU A 1110 -12.34 6.35 -0.38
C LEU A 1110 -13.80 5.94 -0.11
N ALA A 1111 -14.75 6.86 -0.31
CA ALA A 1111 -16.17 6.61 -0.10
C ALA A 1111 -16.70 5.50 -1.02
N GLN A 1112 -16.34 5.50 -2.31
CA GLN A 1112 -16.71 4.44 -3.24
C GLN A 1112 -16.14 3.08 -2.83
N GLN A 1113 -14.86 3.03 -2.43
CA GLN A 1113 -14.25 1.80 -1.94
C GLN A 1113 -14.92 1.31 -0.65
N ALA A 1114 -15.25 2.20 0.27
CA ALA A 1114 -15.97 1.86 1.49
C ALA A 1114 -17.39 1.35 1.19
N ALA A 1115 -18.10 1.98 0.24
CA ALA A 1115 -19.43 1.57 -0.19
C ALA A 1115 -19.42 0.19 -0.86
N ASP A 1116 -18.46 -0.09 -1.73
CA ASP A 1116 -18.27 -1.42 -2.34
C ASP A 1116 -18.08 -2.51 -1.26
N ARG A 1117 -17.36 -2.18 -0.18
CA ARG A 1117 -17.16 -3.11 0.95
C ARG A 1117 -18.44 -3.34 1.72
N LEU A 1118 -19.32 -2.36 1.81
CA LEU A 1118 -20.62 -2.48 2.48
C LEU A 1118 -21.73 -2.98 1.55
N ASN A 1119 -21.45 -3.14 0.25
CA ASN A 1119 -22.43 -3.44 -0.80
C ASN A 1119 -23.51 -2.34 -0.92
N ILE A 1120 -23.06 -1.08 -0.88
CA ILE A 1120 -23.88 0.12 -1.00
C ILE A 1120 -23.55 0.78 -2.35
N SER A 1121 -24.58 1.21 -3.06
CA SER A 1121 -24.40 1.93 -4.33
C SER A 1121 -24.12 3.41 -4.08
N THR A 1122 -23.22 4.00 -4.86
CA THR A 1122 -22.90 5.44 -4.80
C THR A 1122 -22.98 6.07 -6.19
N THR A 1123 -23.30 7.35 -6.26
CA THR A 1123 -23.32 8.16 -7.50
C THR A 1123 -22.64 9.50 -7.25
N THR A 1124 -22.02 10.09 -8.28
CA THR A 1124 -21.47 11.47 -8.22
C THR A 1124 -22.31 12.46 -9.03
N ARG A 1125 -23.53 12.04 -9.41
CA ARG A 1125 -24.49 12.83 -10.18
C ARG A 1125 -25.88 12.82 -9.53
N GLY A 1126 -25.93 12.45 -8.26
CA GLY A 1126 -27.18 12.38 -7.52
C GLY A 1126 -27.58 13.74 -6.99
N ARG A 1127 -28.84 13.86 -6.59
CA ARG A 1127 -29.44 15.11 -6.11
C ARG A 1127 -29.55 15.10 -4.58
N GLY A 1128 -28.91 16.06 -3.90
CA GLY A 1128 -29.06 16.30 -2.45
C GLY A 1128 -30.21 17.28 -2.14
N PRO A 1129 -30.54 17.54 -0.87
CA PRO A 1129 -31.73 18.33 -0.48
C PRO A 1129 -31.86 19.71 -1.14
N HIS A 1130 -30.75 20.42 -1.32
CA HIS A 1130 -30.74 21.77 -1.89
C HIS A 1130 -30.52 21.82 -3.41
N TYR A 1131 -30.65 20.68 -4.10
CA TYR A 1131 -30.45 20.60 -5.54
C TYR A 1131 -31.33 21.60 -6.31
N GLY A 1132 -30.70 22.45 -7.14
CA GLY A 1132 -31.40 23.47 -7.94
C GLY A 1132 -31.83 24.72 -7.16
N ILE A 1133 -31.54 24.81 -5.86
CA ILE A 1133 -31.82 25.99 -5.02
C ILE A 1133 -30.53 26.80 -4.81
N VAL A 1134 -29.44 26.13 -4.42
CA VAL A 1134 -28.09 26.66 -4.25
C VAL A 1134 -27.05 25.67 -4.80
N PRO A 1135 -25.77 26.05 -4.99
CA PRO A 1135 -24.73 25.09 -5.35
C PRO A 1135 -24.76 23.87 -4.42
N GLU A 1136 -24.53 22.66 -4.95
CA GLU A 1136 -24.77 21.37 -4.28
C GLU A 1136 -24.01 21.14 -2.94
N ALA A 1137 -23.22 22.11 -2.46
CA ALA A 1137 -22.53 22.05 -1.17
C ALA A 1137 -22.80 23.33 -0.34
N PRO A 1138 -23.48 23.23 0.80
CA PRO A 1138 -23.70 24.36 1.71
C PRO A 1138 -22.44 24.74 2.50
N VAL A 1139 -21.40 23.90 2.52
CA VAL A 1139 -20.07 24.24 3.07
C VAL A 1139 -19.20 24.82 1.97
N ARG A 1140 -18.52 25.94 2.23
CA ARG A 1140 -17.55 26.51 1.29
C ARG A 1140 -16.34 25.58 1.19
N LEU A 1141 -16.32 24.73 0.17
CA LEU A 1141 -15.21 23.79 -0.07
C LEU A 1141 -13.92 24.60 -0.30
N SER A 1142 -13.07 24.66 0.72
CA SER A 1142 -11.80 25.35 0.65
C SER A 1142 -10.93 24.69 -0.42
N ARG A 1143 -10.37 25.47 -1.35
CA ARG A 1143 -9.47 24.93 -2.40
C ARG A 1143 -8.24 24.22 -1.82
N ASN A 1144 -7.93 24.42 -0.54
CA ASN A 1144 -6.74 23.91 0.12
C ASN A 1144 -7.01 22.70 1.04
N VAL A 1145 -8.28 22.33 1.30
CA VAL A 1145 -8.63 21.23 2.22
C VAL A 1145 -9.52 20.21 1.52
N PRO A 1146 -9.15 18.92 1.48
CA PRO A 1146 -10.00 17.85 0.96
C PRO A 1146 -11.36 17.83 1.66
N SER A 1147 -12.42 17.76 0.86
CA SER A 1147 -13.79 17.80 1.36
C SER A 1147 -14.71 16.80 0.65
N LEU A 1148 -15.72 16.30 1.36
CA LEU A 1148 -16.69 15.33 0.88
C LEU A 1148 -18.09 15.77 1.27
N TYR A 1149 -18.99 15.89 0.30
CA TYR A 1149 -20.43 16.09 0.54
C TYR A 1149 -21.18 14.77 0.36
N PHE A 1150 -22.07 14.47 1.29
CA PHE A 1150 -22.70 13.17 1.45
C PHE A 1150 -24.22 13.32 1.63
N SER A 1151 -25.01 12.76 0.72
CA SER A 1151 -26.48 12.75 0.80
C SER A 1151 -27.09 11.51 0.15
N TRP A 1152 -28.36 11.21 0.38
CA TRP A 1152 -29.07 10.19 -0.38
C TRP A 1152 -29.53 10.78 -1.73
N ASP A 1153 -29.42 10.01 -2.81
CA ASP A 1153 -29.84 10.47 -4.14
C ASP A 1153 -31.37 10.68 -4.21
N GLY A 1154 -31.79 11.88 -4.63
CA GLY A 1154 -33.20 12.29 -4.70
C GLY A 1154 -33.73 12.86 -3.39
N ALA A 1155 -32.86 13.29 -2.48
CA ALA A 1155 -33.27 13.89 -1.20
C ALA A 1155 -33.96 15.27 -1.38
N ASP A 1156 -33.82 15.91 -2.55
CA ASP A 1156 -34.51 17.15 -2.93
C ASP A 1156 -36.03 17.01 -3.08
N GLU A 1157 -36.55 15.79 -3.27
CA GLU A 1157 -37.94 15.61 -3.68
C GLU A 1157 -38.97 16.04 -2.64
N THR A 1158 -38.64 15.82 -1.36
CA THR A 1158 -39.46 16.20 -0.20
C THR A 1158 -38.91 17.43 0.52
N ALA A 1159 -37.66 17.81 0.27
CA ALA A 1159 -36.98 18.93 0.92
C ALA A 1159 -37.81 20.22 0.84
N HIS A 1160 -37.77 21.00 1.92
CA HIS A 1160 -38.54 22.25 2.07
C HIS A 1160 -40.08 22.13 1.95
N THR A 1161 -40.65 20.93 2.04
CA THR A 1161 -42.11 20.70 2.01
C THR A 1161 -42.62 20.11 3.33
N LEU A 1162 -43.94 20.03 3.49
CA LEU A 1162 -44.57 19.33 4.63
C LEU A 1162 -44.42 17.81 4.56
N GLU A 1163 -44.06 17.27 3.39
CA GLU A 1163 -43.78 15.85 3.20
C GLU A 1163 -42.45 15.44 3.85
N ASP A 1164 -41.57 16.40 4.18
CA ASP A 1164 -40.33 16.13 4.90
C ASP A 1164 -40.55 15.95 6.40
N ASN A 1165 -41.24 14.86 6.75
CA ASN A 1165 -41.60 14.49 8.11
C ASN A 1165 -41.11 13.06 8.45
N LEU A 1166 -41.29 12.63 9.70
CA LEU A 1166 -40.75 11.35 10.19
C LEU A 1166 -41.20 10.13 9.36
N LEU A 1167 -42.39 10.18 8.75
CA LEU A 1167 -42.94 9.07 7.96
C LEU A 1167 -42.29 8.92 6.57
N SER A 1168 -41.58 9.95 6.08
CA SER A 1168 -40.90 9.89 4.79
C SER A 1168 -39.55 9.16 4.86
N LEU A 1169 -39.03 8.94 6.06
CA LEU A 1169 -37.72 8.32 6.30
C LEU A 1169 -37.75 6.80 6.11
N ASP A 1170 -36.66 6.28 5.53
CA ASP A 1170 -36.43 4.86 5.35
C ASP A 1170 -35.30 4.38 6.28
N PRO A 1171 -35.59 3.49 7.26
CA PRO A 1171 -34.59 2.94 8.16
C PRO A 1171 -33.42 2.25 7.47
N GLU A 1172 -33.65 1.62 6.31
CA GLU A 1172 -32.59 0.95 5.56
C GLU A 1172 -31.62 1.97 4.96
N LYS A 1173 -32.11 3.15 4.54
CA LYS A 1173 -31.27 4.24 4.02
C LYS A 1173 -30.43 4.85 5.13
N LEU A 1174 -31.04 5.16 6.28
CA LEU A 1174 -30.32 5.65 7.46
C LEU A 1174 -29.22 4.69 7.88
N THR A 1175 -29.52 3.39 7.93
CA THR A 1175 -28.54 2.34 8.24
C THR A 1175 -27.37 2.35 7.25
N LYS A 1176 -27.65 2.36 5.94
CA LYS A 1176 -26.60 2.35 4.91
C LYS A 1176 -25.73 3.60 4.95
N SER A 1177 -26.36 4.77 5.07
CA SER A 1177 -25.70 6.05 5.19
C SER A 1177 -24.78 6.09 6.42
N GLY A 1178 -25.30 5.67 7.58
CA GLY A 1178 -24.58 5.55 8.84
C GLY A 1178 -23.40 4.58 8.82
N GLN A 1179 -23.60 3.39 8.27
CA GLN A 1179 -22.54 2.40 8.09
C GLN A 1179 -21.41 2.95 7.19
N LEU A 1180 -21.77 3.62 6.10
CA LEU A 1180 -20.78 4.16 5.17
C LEU A 1180 -19.97 5.30 5.80
N ILE A 1181 -20.64 6.27 6.43
CA ILE A 1181 -19.93 7.39 7.06
C ILE A 1181 -19.04 6.91 8.20
N THR A 1182 -19.52 5.99 9.04
CA THR A 1182 -18.71 5.45 10.14
C THR A 1182 -17.46 4.74 9.62
N LEU A 1183 -17.58 3.96 8.56
CA LEU A 1183 -16.44 3.29 7.93
C LEU A 1183 -15.42 4.30 7.36
N ILE A 1184 -15.91 5.38 6.74
CA ILE A 1184 -15.06 6.46 6.21
C ILE A 1184 -14.32 7.15 7.36
N LEU A 1185 -15.02 7.53 8.43
CA LEU A 1185 -14.41 8.25 9.57
C LEU A 1185 -13.42 7.40 10.35
N LEU A 1186 -13.66 6.09 10.51
CA LEU A 1186 -12.67 5.17 11.11
C LEU A 1186 -11.39 5.10 10.29
N VAL A 1187 -11.47 5.24 8.96
CA VAL A 1187 -10.29 5.32 8.10
C VAL A 1187 -9.61 6.68 8.20
N LEU A 1188 -10.36 7.78 8.05
CA LEU A 1188 -9.82 9.15 8.06
C LEU A 1188 -9.14 9.48 9.40
N SER A 1189 -9.78 9.11 10.51
CA SER A 1189 -9.27 9.40 11.85
C SER A 1189 -8.06 8.55 12.27
N ARG A 1190 -7.73 7.46 11.56
CA ARG A 1190 -6.64 6.55 11.98
C ARG A 1190 -5.56 6.32 10.94
N GLU A 1191 -5.92 6.19 9.68
CA GLU A 1191 -4.98 5.77 8.64
C GLU A 1191 -4.20 6.98 8.10
N LEU A 1192 -2.88 6.88 8.10
CA LEU A 1192 -1.99 7.92 7.55
C LEU A 1192 -2.18 8.10 6.04
N ASN A 1193 -2.45 7.00 5.34
CA ASN A 1193 -2.62 6.94 3.89
C ASN A 1193 -3.89 6.18 3.54
N TYR A 1194 -4.90 6.92 3.07
CA TYR A 1194 -6.16 6.41 2.54
C TYR A 1194 -6.42 6.89 1.10
#